data_AF-A0A7S2TH04-F1
#
_entry.id   AF-A0A7S2TH04-F1
#
_cell.length_a   1.000
_cell.length_b   1.000
_cell.length_c   1.000
_cell.angle_alpha   90.00
_cell.angle_beta   90.00
_cell.angle_gamma   90.00
#
_symmetry.space_group_name_H-M   'P 1'
#
loop_
_entity.id
_entity.type
_entity.pdbx_description
1 polymer ?
#
loop_
_entity_poly.entity_id
_entity_poly.type
_entity_poly.pdbx_seq_one_letter_code
_entity_poly.pdbx_strand_id
1 'polypeptide(L)'
;ADWIDCVLREHDPSHKGFMPPLRLTDRTKRCLNLGSYNYLGFGGVDKYPNSTKILEEAVTKMPITTASPSAELGHLPIHRELEEELAEFLGKEDCMVIGMGFATNSTVLPALVSKGDLIISDKLNHTSIVQGARESGAKIKPFIHNDVADLERVLQEAVLGPVKYGKILLVVEGIYSMEGDLCNLKEILPLAKRYGAYVYLDEAHSIGAIGPSGRGVTDELGVGTDNVDIMMGTFSKSFGASGGYIAGPKHVVDYVRRFSAGATDAASMPPACAVQILQALRLISGKDGTNIGQQKLKAIRDNSIFFRRRLEEMGFEVLGQAPSPVIPVMLYTPTAIADFSRLAFSKGLAVVTVGAPAVPLMYGRIRFCISAAHKHEDLVNALKIIDEIGDQLRLKFRTIHKPNQRFPGTLDSLEHKIKMDFKSRATKVAKRRAEALAAKEKIVWNPLVSKEHKVKPYGWADRKTELSKRTKVMISSWDYLGLASDASIRSACVQTLESKGLGSCGPRGFYGTYPEHLKAERDIAAFFGTEQGILYPFGACTVSSVIACMATRGDVLIVDEGVGRNVLTGVSLTRAKVHFYKHCDMADCERVLKEVTAADWKNLGGMFGPSPKRKFIISEAIFGSNGNLAPVDVLADLRLKYRCRLILDESHSFGTLGATGRGATEHFNLSATAIDVICGSLEGAGASCCGFATGPTGVVSYQRLLGSGYCFSASAPPYLATAVSAAIAALRKTGEARLKTLRAATEMLRSGIARIPNLRVRGSEVSPMMCVEVDGVDDVKEAAANLEDISRIAQTQGVGVCCFNNRPKIGLRPSRDVNAIPALRVCGSAVQTEQDIQFVLKVLRGAAAQVLGSRKVAGGEVRCPSPALEKETDVKRSPILKHSQPSLEIVDIPKQQKGFVAERGVNMPFLVAVWSILSLYRSFLKHESKVTGRFIDGWLHLFRLDRNSTSPAVRSFYVLARFVGSHSTYAAVLPMAFWAFGCHAQAAIPLIFYSNLCAVGCMLKCAMMNGTNRGWPSITSMAAVSLPFFLMRYHFGEKWLWNNLTLQSLLLVGAACVWVASIALSRMEVGDAPSNVVGGLVAGAVAIHVMLLWTPSVLAWLQGAETASMFCPNILLAVATLLFCPLPYECYQRALKFYGYASRHSVRMIGFMIGAALFPSSTEFVLPTPATALQRVIIGSILLVLLQMAAAVMLRKMLATSLTLICSRLPFMRKGALHTYDVLEPMVQAGAHGFLVGAVVPAALRMLAA
;
A
#
# COMPACT_ATOMS: atom_id res chain seq x y z
N ALA A 1 -9.82 13.98 -31.21
CA ALA A 1 -11.15 13.36 -31.06
C ALA A 1 -11.02 12.09 -30.22
N ASP A 2 -11.52 12.10 -28.99
CA ASP A 2 -11.16 11.10 -27.96
C ASP A 2 -11.89 9.74 -28.05
N TRP A 3 -12.17 9.27 -29.27
CA TRP A 3 -12.57 7.88 -29.48
C TRP A 3 -11.31 7.00 -29.58
N ILE A 4 -11.27 5.90 -28.81
CA ILE A 4 -10.13 4.98 -28.69
C ILE A 4 -10.54 3.54 -28.98
N ASP A 5 -9.57 2.71 -29.35
CA ASP A 5 -9.76 1.27 -29.55
C ASP A 5 -9.25 0.48 -28.33
N CYS A 6 -10.20 0.05 -27.49
CA CYS A 6 -9.91 -0.74 -26.31
C CYS A 6 -9.71 -2.22 -26.69
N VAL A 7 -8.52 -2.77 -26.44
CA VAL A 7 -8.23 -4.19 -26.66
C VAL A 7 -9.05 -5.06 -25.69
N LEU A 8 -9.81 -6.00 -26.25
CA LEU A 8 -10.66 -6.92 -25.49
C LEU A 8 -9.81 -7.98 -24.76
N ARG A 9 -10.33 -8.41 -23.61
CA ARG A 9 -9.69 -9.42 -22.74
C ARG A 9 -10.64 -10.58 -22.48
N GLU A 10 -10.10 -11.78 -22.49
CA GLU A 10 -10.81 -13.03 -22.23
C GLU A 10 -10.15 -13.80 -21.08
N HIS A 11 -10.92 -14.62 -20.37
CA HIS A 11 -10.37 -15.55 -19.40
C HIS A 11 -9.60 -16.66 -20.11
N ASP A 12 -8.38 -16.96 -19.65
CA ASP A 12 -7.61 -18.09 -20.16
C ASP A 12 -8.37 -19.42 -19.88
N PRO A 13 -8.83 -20.15 -20.92
CA PRO A 13 -9.62 -21.36 -20.74
C PRO A 13 -8.81 -22.55 -20.22
N SER A 14 -7.47 -22.51 -20.29
CA SER A 14 -6.60 -23.52 -19.69
C SER A 14 -6.59 -23.42 -18.16
N HIS A 15 -6.84 -22.22 -17.61
CA HIS A 15 -6.52 -21.89 -16.24
C HIS A 15 -7.75 -21.98 -15.32
N LYS A 16 -8.04 -23.19 -14.82
CA LYS A 16 -9.24 -23.54 -14.02
C LYS A 16 -9.22 -23.01 -12.57
N GLY A 17 -8.75 -21.78 -12.37
CA GLY A 17 -8.66 -21.09 -11.07
C GLY A 17 -9.85 -20.19 -10.75
N PHE A 18 -9.93 -19.72 -9.49
CA PHE A 18 -11.04 -18.89 -8.98
C PHE A 18 -11.21 -17.56 -9.73
N MET A 19 -10.11 -16.99 -10.24
CA MET A 19 -10.10 -15.96 -11.27
C MET A 19 -9.05 -16.36 -12.32
N PRO A 20 -9.46 -16.88 -13.50
CA PRO A 20 -8.52 -17.15 -14.58
C PRO A 20 -7.88 -15.83 -15.04
N PRO A 21 -6.55 -15.79 -15.28
CA PRO A 21 -5.88 -14.60 -15.78
C PRO A 21 -6.53 -14.13 -17.08
N LEU A 22 -6.66 -12.80 -17.21
CA LEU A 22 -7.24 -12.17 -18.38
C LEU A 22 -6.17 -12.02 -19.47
N ARG A 23 -6.25 -12.86 -20.49
CA ARG A 23 -5.43 -12.78 -21.71
C ARG A 23 -5.96 -11.66 -22.61
N LEU A 24 -5.07 -10.92 -23.26
CA LEU A 24 -5.44 -10.02 -24.35
C LEU A 24 -5.81 -10.81 -25.60
N THR A 25 -6.84 -10.34 -26.29
CA THR A 25 -7.24 -10.82 -27.62
C THR A 25 -6.78 -9.82 -28.67
N ASP A 26 -6.74 -10.23 -29.93
CA ASP A 26 -6.45 -9.34 -31.06
C ASP A 26 -7.67 -8.50 -31.49
N ARG A 27 -8.80 -8.65 -30.76
CA ARG A 27 -10.06 -7.92 -31.00
C ARG A 27 -10.09 -6.62 -30.22
N THR A 28 -10.51 -5.53 -30.85
CA THR A 28 -10.72 -4.23 -30.21
C THR A 28 -12.20 -3.88 -30.13
N LYS A 29 -12.53 -2.87 -29.30
CA LYS A 29 -13.80 -2.17 -29.33
C LYS A 29 -13.58 -0.66 -29.32
N ARG A 30 -14.19 0.05 -30.27
CA ARG A 30 -14.21 1.50 -30.32
C ARG A 30 -15.08 2.06 -29.19
N CYS A 31 -14.50 2.93 -28.35
CA CYS A 31 -15.15 3.53 -27.20
C CYS A 31 -14.82 5.03 -27.08
N LEU A 32 -15.75 5.85 -26.59
CA LEU A 32 -15.47 7.22 -26.20
C LEU A 32 -14.66 7.23 -24.89
N ASN A 33 -13.54 7.93 -24.87
CA ASN A 33 -12.65 8.00 -23.72
C ASN A 33 -13.04 9.13 -22.77
N LEU A 34 -13.66 8.77 -21.64
CA LEU A 34 -13.99 9.69 -20.54
C LEU A 34 -13.10 9.44 -19.31
N GLY A 35 -12.05 8.62 -19.44
CA GLY A 35 -11.09 8.33 -18.37
C GLY A 35 -9.82 9.19 -18.43
N SER A 36 -9.48 9.70 -19.62
CA SER A 36 -8.17 10.26 -19.92
C SER A 36 -7.94 11.68 -19.42
N TYR A 37 -6.75 11.94 -18.88
CA TYR A 37 -6.29 13.30 -18.55
C TYR A 37 -5.82 14.10 -19.77
N ASN A 38 -6.18 13.71 -20.99
CA ASN A 38 -5.82 14.39 -22.24
C ASN A 38 -6.59 15.72 -22.41
N TYR A 39 -6.43 16.63 -21.44
CA TYR A 39 -7.31 17.80 -21.24
C TYR A 39 -7.41 18.73 -22.46
N LEU A 40 -6.29 19.03 -23.13
CA LEU A 40 -6.29 19.82 -24.37
C LEU A 40 -6.27 18.96 -25.65
N GLY A 41 -6.39 17.64 -25.56
CA GLY A 41 -6.39 16.73 -26.71
C GLY A 41 -5.00 16.33 -27.24
N PHE A 42 -3.94 17.06 -26.90
CA PHE A 42 -2.59 16.96 -27.49
C PHE A 42 -1.87 15.60 -27.36
N GLY A 43 -2.33 14.67 -26.53
CA GLY A 43 -1.68 13.37 -26.34
C GLY A 43 -1.93 12.33 -27.43
N GLY A 44 -2.84 12.57 -28.39
CA GLY A 44 -3.15 11.66 -29.49
C GLY A 44 -2.48 12.03 -30.83
N VAL A 45 -2.79 11.28 -31.88
CA VAL A 45 -2.52 11.69 -33.27
C VAL A 45 -3.52 12.79 -33.65
N ASP A 46 -3.17 14.05 -33.39
CA ASP A 46 -4.04 15.21 -33.62
C ASP A 46 -3.63 16.03 -34.85
N LYS A 47 -4.60 16.59 -35.57
CA LYS A 47 -4.45 17.12 -36.94
C LYS A 47 -3.95 18.58 -37.01
N TYR A 48 -3.39 19.12 -35.95
CA TYR A 48 -2.80 20.47 -35.99
C TYR A 48 -1.53 20.47 -36.86
N PRO A 49 -1.22 21.59 -37.55
CA PRO A 49 -0.15 21.64 -38.53
C PRO A 49 1.16 21.06 -38.01
N ASN A 50 1.66 20.04 -38.70
CA ASN A 50 2.95 19.37 -38.46
C ASN A 50 3.13 18.67 -37.10
N SER A 51 2.09 18.50 -36.27
CA SER A 51 2.23 17.97 -34.89
C SER A 51 3.06 16.68 -34.79
N THR A 52 2.70 15.65 -35.56
CA THR A 52 3.34 14.33 -35.53
C THR A 52 4.66 14.36 -36.29
N LYS A 53 4.69 15.05 -37.45
CA LYS A 53 5.90 15.29 -38.26
C LYS A 53 7.04 15.94 -37.48
N ILE A 54 6.74 16.89 -36.60
CA ILE A 54 7.73 17.54 -35.74
C ILE A 54 8.34 16.53 -34.74
N LEU A 55 7.57 15.52 -34.28
CA LEU A 55 8.08 14.44 -33.42
C LEU A 55 8.87 13.38 -34.22
N GLU A 56 8.44 13.07 -35.46
CA GLU A 56 9.18 12.23 -36.39
C GLU A 56 10.56 12.82 -36.69
N GLU A 57 10.61 14.12 -37.02
CA GLU A 57 11.85 14.87 -37.20
C GLU A 57 12.68 14.93 -35.91
N ALA A 58 12.06 15.11 -34.74
CA ALA A 58 12.77 15.11 -33.46
C ALA A 58 13.44 13.76 -33.16
N VAL A 59 12.74 12.63 -33.32
CA VAL A 59 13.31 11.27 -33.12
C VAL A 59 14.32 10.92 -34.21
N THR A 60 14.18 11.45 -35.42
CA THR A 60 15.15 11.24 -36.50
C THR A 60 16.45 12.02 -36.25
N LYS A 61 16.36 13.26 -35.76
CA LYS A 61 17.51 14.18 -35.59
C LYS A 61 18.20 14.06 -34.23
N MET A 62 17.46 13.74 -33.16
CA MET A 62 17.96 13.67 -31.77
C MET A 62 17.90 12.24 -31.21
N PRO A 63 18.67 11.91 -30.15
CA PRO A 63 18.59 10.59 -29.53
C PRO A 63 17.25 10.38 -28.80
N ILE A 64 16.83 9.12 -28.68
CA ILE A 64 15.55 8.70 -28.07
C ILE A 64 15.51 9.04 -26.57
N THR A 65 16.66 8.89 -25.91
CA THR A 65 16.96 9.30 -24.53
C THR A 65 18.33 9.95 -24.52
N THR A 66 18.61 10.81 -23.53
CA THR A 66 19.94 11.45 -23.39
C THR A 66 20.98 10.55 -22.73
N ALA A 67 20.54 9.45 -22.09
CA ALA A 67 21.38 8.51 -21.35
C ALA A 67 22.35 9.20 -20.37
N SER A 68 21.98 10.34 -19.80
CA SER A 68 22.79 11.10 -18.85
C SER A 68 21.91 12.08 -18.06
N PRO A 69 22.20 12.37 -16.78
CA PRO A 69 21.46 13.35 -16.01
C PRO A 69 21.59 14.79 -16.52
N SER A 70 20.62 15.65 -16.17
CA SER A 70 20.64 17.08 -16.51
C SER A 70 21.71 17.86 -15.73
N ALA A 71 22.04 17.41 -14.51
CA ALA A 71 23.22 17.87 -13.77
C ALA A 71 24.53 17.31 -14.33
N GLU A 72 24.51 16.31 -15.21
CA GLU A 72 25.66 15.84 -16.00
C GLU A 72 25.54 16.36 -17.44
N LEU A 73 25.88 15.59 -18.47
CA LEU A 73 25.94 16.08 -19.86
C LEU A 73 24.65 15.82 -20.66
N GLY A 74 23.56 15.42 -20.01
CA GLY A 74 22.27 15.14 -20.64
C GLY A 74 21.35 16.35 -20.85
N HIS A 75 21.75 17.59 -20.53
CA HIS A 75 20.89 18.77 -20.73
C HIS A 75 21.11 19.37 -22.13
N LEU A 76 20.18 19.08 -23.06
CA LEU A 76 20.24 19.53 -24.46
C LEU A 76 19.66 20.95 -24.66
N PRO A 77 19.99 21.65 -25.76
CA PRO A 77 19.43 22.98 -26.08
C PRO A 77 17.90 23.05 -26.01
N ILE A 78 17.20 22.03 -26.52
CA ILE A 78 15.73 21.94 -26.50
C ILE A 78 15.14 21.85 -25.08
N HIS A 79 15.91 21.39 -24.09
CA HIS A 79 15.48 21.41 -22.68
C HIS A 79 15.60 22.81 -22.08
N ARG A 80 16.59 23.61 -22.52
CA ARG A 80 16.74 25.00 -22.08
C ARG A 80 15.69 25.90 -22.72
N GLU A 81 15.44 25.76 -24.02
CA GLU A 81 14.37 26.45 -24.76
C GLU A 81 13.00 26.23 -24.10
N LEU A 82 12.71 24.99 -23.68
CA LEU A 82 11.50 24.66 -22.92
C LEU A 82 11.48 25.24 -21.50
N GLU A 83 12.59 25.23 -20.77
CA GLU A 83 12.67 25.86 -19.45
C GLU A 83 12.43 27.38 -19.52
N GLU A 84 12.98 28.05 -20.54
CA GLU A 84 12.85 29.50 -20.73
C GLU A 84 11.44 29.91 -21.13
N GLU A 85 10.83 29.28 -22.14
CA GLU A 85 9.44 29.58 -22.49
C GLU A 85 8.45 29.23 -21.38
N LEU A 86 8.73 28.20 -20.57
CA LEU A 86 7.85 27.82 -19.46
C LEU A 86 8.01 28.75 -18.24
N ALA A 87 9.21 29.26 -17.98
CA ALA A 87 9.44 30.31 -16.98
C ALA A 87 8.68 31.59 -17.35
N GLU A 88 8.77 32.02 -18.62
CA GLU A 88 8.01 33.15 -19.15
C GLU A 88 6.50 32.92 -19.09
N PHE A 89 6.03 31.74 -19.52
CA PHE A 89 4.61 31.38 -19.47
C PHE A 89 4.05 31.43 -18.05
N LEU A 90 4.80 30.99 -17.03
CA LEU A 90 4.37 30.98 -15.63
C LEU A 90 4.62 32.32 -14.89
N GLY A 91 5.34 33.26 -15.49
CA GLY A 91 5.79 34.48 -14.81
C GLY A 91 6.76 34.18 -13.66
N LYS A 92 7.85 33.46 -13.95
CA LYS A 92 8.88 33.07 -12.96
C LYS A 92 10.30 33.36 -13.46
N GLU A 93 11.24 33.54 -12.52
CA GLU A 93 12.63 33.89 -12.80
C GLU A 93 13.40 32.78 -13.54
N ASP A 94 13.11 31.51 -13.26
CA ASP A 94 13.72 30.35 -13.92
C ASP A 94 12.80 29.11 -13.77
N CYS A 95 13.09 28.07 -14.53
CA CYS A 95 12.39 26.79 -14.50
C CYS A 95 13.38 25.62 -14.67
N MET A 96 13.02 24.44 -14.17
CA MET A 96 13.75 23.19 -14.40
C MET A 96 12.79 22.05 -14.76
N VAL A 97 13.09 21.30 -15.82
CA VAL A 97 12.29 20.14 -16.25
C VAL A 97 12.86 18.79 -15.79
N ILE A 98 11.97 17.84 -15.52
CA ILE A 98 12.26 16.48 -15.02
C ILE A 98 11.47 15.46 -15.88
N GLY A 99 12.07 14.29 -16.17
CA GLY A 99 11.52 13.29 -17.10
C GLY A 99 10.19 12.61 -16.69
N MET A 100 9.76 12.74 -15.43
CA MET A 100 8.54 12.12 -14.88
C MET A 100 7.89 13.02 -13.82
N GLY A 101 6.58 13.31 -13.95
CA GLY A 101 5.85 14.19 -13.01
C GLY A 101 5.74 13.66 -11.57
N PHE A 102 5.75 12.35 -11.37
CA PHE A 102 5.85 11.76 -10.02
C PHE A 102 7.23 12.05 -9.40
N ALA A 103 8.31 11.87 -10.18
CA ALA A 103 9.68 12.14 -9.75
C ALA A 103 9.91 13.62 -9.41
N THR A 104 9.21 14.54 -10.08
CA THR A 104 9.24 15.98 -9.75
C THR A 104 8.93 16.23 -8.28
N ASN A 105 7.79 15.75 -7.78
CA ASN A 105 7.45 15.89 -6.35
C ASN A 105 8.36 15.06 -5.45
N SER A 106 8.61 13.78 -5.80
CA SER A 106 9.33 12.87 -4.90
C SER A 106 10.80 13.23 -4.70
N THR A 107 11.47 13.79 -5.72
CA THR A 107 12.92 14.09 -5.68
C THR A 107 13.26 15.54 -5.35
N VAL A 108 12.30 16.47 -5.46
CA VAL A 108 12.53 17.91 -5.19
C VAL A 108 12.17 18.28 -3.74
N LEU A 109 11.10 17.74 -3.17
CA LEU A 109 10.76 17.99 -1.76
C LEU A 109 11.90 17.61 -0.79
N PRO A 110 12.62 16.47 -0.95
CA PRO A 110 13.78 16.14 -0.11
C PRO A 110 14.99 17.06 -0.29
N ALA A 111 15.10 17.79 -1.41
CA ALA A 111 16.17 18.78 -1.60
C ALA A 111 15.84 20.11 -0.89
N LEU A 112 14.56 20.48 -0.80
CA LEU A 112 14.13 21.76 -0.24
C LEU A 112 14.00 21.72 1.29
N VAL A 113 13.39 20.67 1.84
CA VAL A 113 13.08 20.55 3.27
C VAL A 113 13.76 19.34 3.90
N SER A 114 14.00 19.43 5.21
CA SER A 114 14.92 18.54 5.94
C SER A 114 14.44 18.26 7.37
N LYS A 115 15.13 17.34 8.08
CA LYS A 115 14.90 17.10 9.51
C LYS A 115 15.16 18.37 10.33
N GLY A 116 14.09 19.00 10.81
CA GLY A 116 14.09 20.30 11.50
C GLY A 116 13.09 21.29 10.89
N ASP A 117 12.66 21.03 9.65
CA ASP A 117 11.62 21.79 8.96
C ASP A 117 10.22 21.17 9.18
N LEU A 118 9.19 21.94 8.85
CA LEU A 118 7.79 21.50 8.86
C LEU A 118 7.19 21.54 7.45
N ILE A 119 6.66 20.41 6.99
CA ILE A 119 5.73 20.33 5.87
C ILE A 119 4.31 20.38 6.45
N ILE A 120 3.53 21.36 6.01
CA ILE A 120 2.08 21.37 6.14
C ILE A 120 1.50 20.89 4.82
N SER A 121 0.64 19.88 4.85
CA SER A 121 0.06 19.26 3.65
C SER A 121 -1.46 19.28 3.74
N ASP A 122 -2.15 19.52 2.64
CA ASP A 122 -3.56 19.12 2.55
C ASP A 122 -3.65 17.58 2.75
N LYS A 123 -4.75 17.12 3.36
CA LYS A 123 -4.99 15.71 3.65
C LYS A 123 -5.22 14.86 2.39
N LEU A 124 -5.65 15.46 1.28
CA LEU A 124 -5.92 14.78 0.01
C LEU A 124 -4.80 14.92 -1.03
N ASN A 125 -3.69 15.60 -0.67
CA ASN A 125 -2.51 15.75 -1.53
C ASN A 125 -2.00 14.40 -2.07
N HIS A 126 -1.66 14.41 -3.35
CA HIS A 126 -1.28 13.27 -4.16
C HIS A 126 -0.10 12.46 -3.60
N THR A 127 -0.07 11.16 -3.90
CA THR A 127 0.91 10.21 -3.32
C THR A 127 2.37 10.56 -3.64
N SER A 128 2.64 11.26 -4.74
CA SER A 128 3.99 11.78 -5.05
C SER A 128 4.48 12.82 -4.04
N ILE A 129 3.60 13.74 -3.62
CA ILE A 129 3.87 14.72 -2.54
C ILE A 129 4.13 13.95 -1.24
N VAL A 130 3.27 12.99 -0.92
CA VAL A 130 3.37 12.17 0.30
C VAL A 130 4.67 11.35 0.33
N GLN A 131 5.20 10.90 -0.81
CA GLN A 131 6.48 10.20 -0.88
C GLN A 131 7.66 11.16 -0.63
N GLY A 132 7.78 12.26 -1.40
CA GLY A 132 8.86 13.23 -1.22
C GLY A 132 8.87 13.89 0.17
N ALA A 133 7.68 14.17 0.71
CA ALA A 133 7.54 14.67 2.08
C ALA A 133 8.06 13.67 3.13
N ARG A 134 7.85 12.35 2.94
CA ARG A 134 8.37 11.31 3.85
C ARG A 134 9.88 11.13 3.71
N GLU A 135 10.41 11.25 2.50
CA GLU A 135 11.83 11.08 2.17
C GLU A 135 12.69 12.22 2.72
N SER A 136 12.16 13.46 2.74
CA SER A 136 12.82 14.63 3.33
C SER A 136 13.24 14.50 4.81
N GLY A 137 12.61 13.61 5.57
CA GLY A 137 12.77 13.51 7.02
C GLY A 137 12.22 14.71 7.82
N ALA A 138 11.58 15.68 7.17
CA ALA A 138 10.91 16.81 7.81
C ALA A 138 9.71 16.35 8.66
N LYS A 139 9.25 17.21 9.58
CA LYS A 139 7.99 16.95 10.28
C LYS A 139 6.85 17.16 9.30
N ILE A 140 5.92 16.21 9.19
CA ILE A 140 4.69 16.38 8.40
C ILE A 140 3.52 16.62 9.35
N LYS A 141 2.70 17.64 9.07
CA LYS A 141 1.36 17.83 9.65
C LYS A 141 0.32 17.96 8.52
N PRO A 142 -0.70 17.08 8.44
CA PRO A 142 -1.85 17.31 7.58
C PRO A 142 -2.81 18.35 8.21
N PHE A 143 -3.49 19.14 7.39
CA PHE A 143 -4.68 19.91 7.77
C PHE A 143 -5.94 19.33 7.09
N ILE A 144 -7.14 19.64 7.59
CA ILE A 144 -8.41 19.19 6.98
C ILE A 144 -8.54 19.76 5.56
N HIS A 145 -8.96 18.92 4.61
CA HIS A 145 -9.01 19.26 3.19
C HIS A 145 -9.71 20.60 2.92
N ASN A 146 -9.00 21.51 2.25
CA ASN A 146 -9.45 22.86 1.88
C ASN A 146 -9.97 23.75 3.05
N ASP A 147 -9.75 23.35 4.32
CA ASP A 147 -10.21 24.06 5.51
C ASP A 147 -9.16 25.07 5.98
N VAL A 148 -9.36 26.32 5.57
CA VAL A 148 -8.49 27.47 5.90
C VAL A 148 -8.38 27.70 7.42
N ALA A 149 -9.44 27.41 8.20
CA ALA A 149 -9.40 27.56 9.65
C ALA A 149 -8.58 26.45 10.32
N ASP A 150 -8.64 25.22 9.80
CA ASP A 150 -7.77 24.13 10.26
C ASP A 150 -6.31 24.31 9.83
N LEU A 151 -6.06 24.86 8.65
CA LEU A 151 -4.73 25.29 8.22
C LEU A 151 -4.16 26.37 9.17
N GLU A 152 -4.93 27.41 9.51
CA GLU A 152 -4.49 28.43 10.46
C GLU A 152 -4.26 27.82 11.87
N ARG A 153 -5.08 26.87 12.33
CA ARG A 153 -4.78 26.10 13.56
C ARG A 153 -3.41 25.42 13.48
N VAL A 154 -3.11 24.74 12.38
CA VAL A 154 -1.84 24.02 12.20
C VAL A 154 -0.64 24.98 12.18
N LEU A 155 -0.78 26.16 11.56
CA LEU A 155 0.22 27.24 11.57
C LEU A 155 0.41 27.84 12.97
N GLN A 156 -0.68 28.12 13.70
CA GLN A 156 -0.63 28.60 15.09
C GLN A 156 0.11 27.61 16.00
N GLU A 157 -0.19 26.30 15.89
CA GLU A 157 0.54 25.26 16.61
C GLU A 157 2.02 25.14 16.20
N ALA A 158 2.40 25.56 14.99
CA ALA A 158 3.79 25.52 14.54
C ALA A 158 4.62 26.64 15.16
N VAL A 159 4.05 27.84 15.30
CA VAL A 159 4.75 29.01 15.87
C VAL A 159 4.67 29.06 17.40
N LEU A 160 3.55 28.65 18.00
CA LEU A 160 3.36 28.55 19.45
C LEU A 160 3.96 27.28 20.06
N GLY A 161 4.20 26.23 19.25
CA GLY A 161 4.71 24.95 19.73
C GLY A 161 6.11 25.03 20.39
N PRO A 162 6.46 24.06 21.26
CA PRO A 162 7.78 24.01 21.90
C PRO A 162 8.89 23.66 20.91
N VAL A 163 8.58 22.93 19.84
CA VAL A 163 9.49 22.71 18.70
C VAL A 163 9.43 23.93 17.81
N LYS A 164 10.55 24.65 17.68
CA LYS A 164 10.74 25.68 16.65
C LYS A 164 11.30 25.02 15.40
N TYR A 165 10.70 25.32 14.25
CA TYR A 165 11.06 24.75 12.95
C TYR A 165 11.93 25.75 12.17
N GLY A 166 12.89 25.25 11.41
CA GLY A 166 13.76 26.11 10.59
C GLY A 166 12.98 26.88 9.53
N LYS A 167 12.13 26.16 8.77
CA LYS A 167 11.15 26.74 7.85
C LYS A 167 9.86 25.92 7.81
N ILE A 168 8.77 26.56 7.39
CA ILE A 168 7.48 25.92 7.09
C ILE A 168 7.27 25.94 5.57
N LEU A 169 6.96 24.77 4.99
CA LEU A 169 6.53 24.62 3.61
C LEU A 169 5.08 24.11 3.60
N LEU A 170 4.16 24.91 3.09
CA LEU A 170 2.77 24.53 2.83
C LEU A 170 2.66 23.98 1.41
N VAL A 171 2.10 22.78 1.27
CA VAL A 171 1.94 22.08 -0.01
C VAL A 171 0.46 21.83 -0.31
N VAL A 172 0.00 22.20 -1.51
CA VAL A 172 -1.39 22.05 -1.98
C VAL A 172 -1.44 21.74 -3.48
N GLU A 173 -2.42 20.94 -3.93
CA GLU A 173 -2.77 20.78 -5.36
C GLU A 173 -3.65 21.93 -5.85
N GLY A 174 -3.54 22.32 -7.13
CA GLY A 174 -4.45 23.31 -7.76
C GLY A 174 -5.84 22.74 -8.06
N ILE A 175 -5.88 21.54 -8.66
CA ILE A 175 -7.06 20.66 -8.73
C ILE A 175 -6.72 19.32 -8.09
N TYR A 176 -7.51 18.88 -7.11
CA TYR A 176 -7.28 17.62 -6.41
C TYR A 176 -7.71 16.40 -7.25
N SER A 177 -6.77 15.51 -7.52
CA SER A 177 -6.91 14.47 -8.56
C SER A 177 -8.04 13.42 -8.39
N MET A 178 -8.64 13.26 -7.19
CA MET A 178 -9.72 12.29 -6.95
C MET A 178 -11.09 12.96 -6.71
N GLU A 179 -11.11 14.20 -6.22
CA GLU A 179 -12.30 14.98 -5.86
C GLU A 179 -12.69 15.97 -6.96
N GLY A 180 -11.73 16.48 -7.74
CA GLY A 180 -11.96 17.55 -8.70
C GLY A 180 -12.19 18.93 -8.07
N ASP A 181 -11.96 19.06 -6.76
CA ASP A 181 -12.01 20.32 -6.02
C ASP A 181 -10.86 21.26 -6.40
N LEU A 182 -11.13 22.57 -6.30
CA LEU A 182 -10.15 23.65 -6.45
C LEU A 182 -9.62 24.07 -5.09
N CYS A 183 -8.31 24.30 -4.98
CA CYS A 183 -7.71 24.88 -3.78
C CYS A 183 -8.19 26.32 -3.54
N ASN A 184 -8.56 26.66 -2.31
CA ASN A 184 -8.91 28.02 -1.90
C ASN A 184 -7.67 28.93 -1.76
N LEU A 185 -6.94 29.08 -2.87
CA LEU A 185 -5.64 29.73 -2.92
C LEU A 185 -5.73 31.23 -2.54
N LYS A 186 -6.89 31.87 -2.77
CA LYS A 186 -7.17 33.27 -2.39
C LYS A 186 -7.06 33.51 -0.89
N GLU A 187 -7.53 32.58 -0.06
CA GLU A 187 -7.41 32.69 1.40
C GLU A 187 -6.10 32.11 1.92
N ILE A 188 -5.58 31.07 1.27
CA ILE A 188 -4.36 30.35 1.67
C ILE A 188 -3.10 31.21 1.51
N LEU A 189 -2.95 31.98 0.42
CA LEU A 189 -1.73 32.78 0.19
C LEU A 189 -1.53 33.91 1.21
N PRO A 190 -2.53 34.77 1.53
CA PRO A 190 -2.40 35.75 2.61
C PRO A 190 -2.14 35.11 3.97
N LEU A 191 -2.69 33.91 4.22
CA LEU A 191 -2.51 33.18 5.46
C LEU A 191 -1.08 32.62 5.59
N ALA A 192 -0.53 32.01 4.54
CA ALA A 192 0.86 31.52 4.53
C ALA A 192 1.85 32.68 4.75
N LYS A 193 1.68 33.78 4.01
CA LYS A 193 2.49 35.01 4.14
C LYS A 193 2.44 35.61 5.55
N ARG A 194 1.25 35.62 6.19
CA ARG A 194 1.06 36.10 7.57
C ARG A 194 1.95 35.34 8.57
N TYR A 195 1.96 34.01 8.51
CA TYR A 195 2.72 33.15 9.43
C TYR A 195 4.17 32.90 9.00
N GLY A 196 4.58 33.32 7.80
CA GLY A 196 5.95 33.09 7.29
C GLY A 196 6.18 31.69 6.72
N ALA A 197 5.13 31.05 6.20
CA ALA A 197 5.22 29.77 5.51
C ALA A 197 5.41 29.99 3.99
N TYR A 198 6.32 29.22 3.40
CA TYR A 198 6.51 29.12 1.96
C TYR A 198 5.42 28.27 1.31
N VAL A 199 5.05 28.54 0.07
CA VAL A 199 3.98 27.84 -0.66
C VAL A 199 4.52 27.07 -1.86
N TYR A 200 4.23 25.77 -1.88
CA TYR A 200 4.47 24.85 -2.98
C TYR A 200 3.11 24.47 -3.59
N LEU A 201 2.85 24.93 -4.81
CA LEU A 201 1.60 24.69 -5.53
C LEU A 201 1.83 23.63 -6.61
N ASP A 202 1.13 22.51 -6.51
CA ASP A 202 1.12 21.44 -7.51
C ASP A 202 -0.03 21.69 -8.51
N GLU A 203 0.29 22.30 -9.65
CA GLU A 203 -0.65 22.57 -10.75
C GLU A 203 -0.93 21.32 -11.62
N ALA A 204 -0.54 20.10 -11.23
CA ALA A 204 -0.52 18.90 -12.09
C ALA A 204 -1.88 18.45 -12.67
N HIS A 205 -3.01 19.03 -12.30
CA HIS A 205 -4.32 18.82 -12.93
C HIS A 205 -4.98 20.12 -13.45
N SER A 206 -4.34 21.27 -13.25
CA SER A 206 -4.89 22.60 -13.54
C SER A 206 -4.13 23.35 -14.63
N ILE A 207 -2.80 23.20 -14.76
CA ILE A 207 -2.07 23.81 -15.88
C ILE A 207 -2.56 23.26 -17.23
N GLY A 208 -2.86 24.16 -18.16
CA GLY A 208 -3.49 23.88 -19.46
C GLY A 208 -4.94 23.39 -19.35
N ALA A 209 -5.55 23.35 -18.16
CA ALA A 209 -6.89 22.80 -17.95
C ALA A 209 -7.91 23.86 -17.48
N ILE A 210 -7.44 24.87 -16.73
CA ILE A 210 -8.23 26.00 -16.21
C ILE A 210 -7.44 27.32 -16.33
N GLY A 211 -8.14 28.43 -16.12
CA GLY A 211 -7.63 29.79 -16.33
C GLY A 211 -7.76 30.25 -17.80
N PRO A 212 -8.02 31.55 -18.06
CA PRO A 212 -8.19 32.09 -19.42
C PRO A 212 -6.92 32.01 -20.27
N SER A 213 -5.75 32.00 -19.63
CA SER A 213 -4.43 31.83 -20.26
C SER A 213 -3.98 30.35 -20.27
N GLY A 214 -4.75 29.44 -19.66
CA GLY A 214 -4.35 28.06 -19.41
C GLY A 214 -3.21 27.91 -18.40
N ARG A 215 -2.96 28.91 -17.55
CA ARG A 215 -1.80 28.92 -16.63
C ARG A 215 -2.01 28.11 -15.35
N GLY A 216 -3.26 27.74 -15.01
CA GLY A 216 -3.58 26.96 -13.82
C GLY A 216 -4.52 27.68 -12.85
N VAL A 217 -4.51 27.25 -11.58
CA VAL A 217 -5.45 27.75 -10.57
C VAL A 217 -5.17 29.20 -10.17
N THR A 218 -3.93 29.67 -10.32
CA THR A 218 -3.56 31.09 -10.15
C THR A 218 -4.29 32.01 -11.13
N ASP A 219 -4.39 31.59 -12.39
CA ASP A 219 -4.99 32.30 -13.51
C ASP A 219 -6.53 32.18 -13.51
N GLU A 220 -7.08 31.03 -13.13
CA GLU A 220 -8.53 30.86 -12.87
C GLU A 220 -9.02 31.75 -11.72
N LEU A 221 -8.21 31.92 -10.67
CA LEU A 221 -8.56 32.74 -9.51
C LEU A 221 -8.17 34.21 -9.68
N GLY A 222 -7.34 34.58 -10.66
CA GLY A 222 -6.83 35.94 -10.84
C GLY A 222 -5.89 36.38 -9.71
N VAL A 223 -4.99 35.49 -9.27
CA VAL A 223 -3.99 35.77 -8.23
C VAL A 223 -2.59 35.71 -8.82
N GLY A 224 -1.81 36.79 -8.68
CA GLY A 224 -0.46 36.90 -9.21
C GLY A 224 0.47 35.80 -8.70
N THR A 225 1.14 35.11 -9.63
CA THR A 225 1.99 33.95 -9.36
C THR A 225 3.15 34.27 -8.42
N ASP A 226 3.58 35.54 -8.34
CA ASP A 226 4.59 36.08 -7.41
C ASP A 226 4.37 35.68 -5.94
N ASN A 227 3.12 35.45 -5.54
CA ASN A 227 2.76 35.07 -4.17
C ASN A 227 2.99 33.58 -3.87
N VAL A 228 3.35 32.78 -4.88
CA VAL A 228 3.66 31.35 -4.78
C VAL A 228 5.17 31.16 -4.93
N ASP A 229 5.85 30.63 -3.90
CA ASP A 229 7.31 30.47 -3.93
C ASP A 229 7.77 29.41 -4.93
N ILE A 230 7.05 28.30 -5.03
CA ILE A 230 7.32 27.21 -5.97
C ILE A 230 6.03 26.78 -6.68
N MET A 231 6.06 26.84 -8.01
CA MET A 231 5.05 26.22 -8.87
C MET A 231 5.61 24.91 -9.44
N MET A 232 4.91 23.82 -9.20
CA MET A 232 5.17 22.50 -9.76
C MET A 232 4.06 22.13 -10.74
N GLY A 233 4.35 21.29 -11.73
CA GLY A 233 3.29 20.67 -12.54
C GLY A 233 3.80 19.49 -13.36
N THR A 234 2.91 18.88 -14.16
CA THR A 234 3.24 17.75 -15.04
C THR A 234 2.71 17.95 -16.45
N PHE A 235 3.50 17.51 -17.42
CA PHE A 235 3.13 17.53 -18.84
C PHE A 235 2.22 16.37 -19.24
N SER A 236 2.09 15.37 -18.35
CA SER A 236 1.38 14.11 -18.58
C SER A 236 -0.16 14.21 -18.56
N LYS A 237 -0.70 15.43 -18.62
CA LYS A 237 -2.13 15.71 -18.76
C LYS A 237 -2.38 16.52 -20.04
N SER A 238 -2.54 17.83 -19.90
CA SER A 238 -2.88 18.81 -20.92
C SER A 238 -1.91 18.83 -22.11
N PHE A 239 -0.61 18.70 -21.86
CA PHE A 239 0.45 18.81 -22.89
C PHE A 239 0.70 17.50 -23.67
N GLY A 240 0.14 16.36 -23.24
CA GLY A 240 0.25 15.08 -23.95
C GLY A 240 1.57 14.30 -23.79
N ALA A 241 2.50 14.78 -22.96
CA ALA A 241 3.90 14.32 -22.92
C ALA A 241 4.38 13.82 -21.55
N SER A 242 5.49 13.08 -21.50
CA SER A 242 6.08 12.71 -20.21
C SER A 242 6.73 13.91 -19.52
N GLY A 243 6.71 13.91 -18.19
CA GLY A 243 7.54 14.79 -17.36
C GLY A 243 6.80 15.75 -16.45
N GLY A 244 7.56 16.63 -15.83
CA GLY A 244 7.07 17.73 -15.01
C GLY A 244 8.14 18.78 -14.78
N TYR A 245 7.79 19.85 -14.07
CA TYR A 245 8.64 21.03 -13.90
C TYR A 245 8.61 21.57 -12.47
N ILE A 246 9.61 22.40 -12.17
CA ILE A 246 9.68 23.29 -11.01
C ILE A 246 10.01 24.69 -11.52
N ALA A 247 9.15 25.67 -11.24
CA ALA A 247 9.37 27.08 -11.54
C ALA A 247 9.29 27.92 -10.26
N GLY A 248 10.14 28.95 -10.17
CA GLY A 248 10.31 29.72 -8.93
C GLY A 248 11.40 30.79 -9.07
N PRO A 249 11.87 31.36 -7.94
CA PRO A 249 13.05 32.22 -7.92
C PRO A 249 14.29 31.46 -8.40
N LYS A 250 15.14 32.07 -9.23
CA LYS A 250 16.27 31.43 -9.89
C LYS A 250 17.24 30.77 -8.91
N HIS A 251 17.52 31.44 -7.79
CA HIS A 251 18.41 30.89 -6.75
C HIS A 251 17.86 29.62 -6.06
N VAL A 252 16.53 29.40 -6.08
CA VAL A 252 15.90 28.15 -5.62
C VAL A 252 15.97 27.09 -6.71
N VAL A 253 15.69 27.46 -7.97
CA VAL A 253 15.76 26.55 -9.12
C VAL A 253 17.18 26.03 -9.35
N ASP A 254 18.19 26.89 -9.32
CA ASP A 254 19.61 26.51 -9.44
C ASP A 254 20.07 25.58 -8.31
N TYR A 255 19.54 25.76 -7.09
CA TYR A 255 19.80 24.86 -5.96
C TYR A 255 19.17 23.48 -6.20
N VAL A 256 17.90 23.43 -6.59
CA VAL A 256 17.20 22.17 -6.94
C VAL A 256 17.92 21.46 -8.10
N ARG A 257 18.41 22.21 -9.09
CA ARG A 257 19.20 21.72 -10.25
C ARG A 257 20.55 21.09 -9.85
N ARG A 258 21.13 21.47 -8.70
CA ARG A 258 22.38 20.88 -8.18
C ARG A 258 22.17 19.76 -7.14
N PHE A 259 21.05 19.74 -6.43
CA PHE A 259 20.86 18.86 -5.26
C PHE A 259 19.67 17.88 -5.31
N SER A 260 18.73 18.00 -6.26
CA SER A 260 17.65 17.02 -6.41
C SER A 260 18.10 15.74 -7.13
N ALA A 261 17.57 14.59 -6.69
CA ALA A 261 17.85 13.31 -7.33
C ALA A 261 17.35 13.26 -8.78
N GLY A 262 16.20 13.90 -9.07
CA GLY A 262 15.64 14.02 -10.43
C GLY A 262 16.48 14.84 -11.41
N ALA A 263 17.51 15.56 -10.94
CA ALA A 263 18.50 16.23 -11.78
C ALA A 263 19.88 15.51 -11.78
N THR A 264 20.22 14.77 -10.73
CA THR A 264 21.58 14.22 -10.51
C THR A 264 21.71 12.70 -10.66
N ASP A 265 20.65 11.92 -10.43
CA ASP A 265 20.67 10.44 -10.44
C ASP A 265 19.69 9.84 -11.47
N ALA A 266 19.16 10.66 -12.37
CA ALA A 266 18.10 10.31 -13.33
C ALA A 266 18.37 10.96 -14.69
N ALA A 267 18.09 10.29 -15.81
CA ALA A 267 18.30 10.88 -17.12
C ALA A 267 17.37 12.08 -17.37
N SER A 268 17.82 13.02 -18.22
CA SER A 268 16.96 14.13 -18.66
C SER A 268 15.71 13.62 -19.37
N MET A 269 14.72 14.52 -19.47
CA MET A 269 13.54 14.34 -20.33
C MET A 269 13.93 13.82 -21.74
N PRO A 270 13.16 12.89 -22.33
CA PRO A 270 13.33 12.50 -23.73
C PRO A 270 13.14 13.70 -24.68
N PRO A 271 14.02 13.94 -25.67
CA PRO A 271 13.97 15.15 -26.49
C PRO A 271 12.64 15.35 -27.25
N ALA A 272 12.03 14.25 -27.74
CA ALA A 272 10.72 14.31 -28.38
C ALA A 272 9.58 14.71 -27.42
N CYS A 273 9.69 14.42 -26.11
CA CYS A 273 8.76 14.95 -25.11
C CYS A 273 8.93 16.47 -24.97
N ALA A 274 10.17 16.96 -24.89
CA ALA A 274 10.43 18.40 -24.77
C ALA A 274 9.88 19.18 -25.98
N VAL A 275 10.08 18.66 -27.20
CA VAL A 275 9.51 19.23 -28.44
C VAL A 275 7.98 19.27 -28.39
N GLN A 276 7.30 18.18 -27.99
CA GLN A 276 5.84 18.17 -27.87
C GLN A 276 5.34 19.23 -26.89
N ILE A 277 5.99 19.36 -25.73
CA ILE A 277 5.58 20.31 -24.69
C ILE A 277 5.75 21.74 -25.20
N LEU A 278 6.87 22.04 -25.86
CA LEU A 278 7.16 23.35 -26.43
C LEU A 278 6.12 23.73 -27.51
N GLN A 279 5.75 22.81 -28.39
CA GLN A 279 4.69 23.05 -29.38
C GLN A 279 3.32 23.27 -28.71
N ALA A 280 2.96 22.44 -27.73
CA ALA A 280 1.73 22.62 -26.97
C ALA A 280 1.70 23.95 -26.19
N LEU A 281 2.83 24.38 -25.63
CA LEU A 281 2.99 25.65 -24.91
C LEU A 281 2.84 26.85 -25.86
N ARG A 282 3.43 26.80 -27.05
CA ARG A 282 3.29 27.80 -28.11
C ARG A 282 1.83 27.90 -28.61
N LEU A 283 1.16 26.76 -28.80
CA LEU A 283 -0.27 26.68 -29.12
C LEU A 283 -1.17 27.28 -28.02
N ILE A 284 -0.90 26.99 -26.74
CA ILE A 284 -1.67 27.53 -25.59
C ILE A 284 -1.52 29.06 -25.48
N SER A 285 -0.30 29.55 -25.67
CA SER A 285 0.04 30.98 -25.57
C SER A 285 -0.22 31.79 -26.84
N GLY A 286 -0.58 31.15 -27.95
CA GLY A 286 -0.75 31.80 -29.26
C GLY A 286 0.57 32.22 -29.94
N LYS A 287 1.73 31.83 -29.39
CA LYS A 287 3.06 32.09 -29.98
C LYS A 287 3.31 31.35 -31.29
N ASP A 288 2.48 30.36 -31.62
CA ASP A 288 2.44 29.71 -32.93
C ASP A 288 1.73 30.56 -34.01
N GLY A 289 1.12 31.68 -33.62
CA GLY A 289 0.34 32.55 -34.50
C GLY A 289 -1.09 32.09 -34.75
N THR A 290 -1.59 31.07 -34.04
CA THR A 290 -2.98 30.61 -34.17
C THR A 290 -3.80 30.84 -32.90
N ASN A 291 -5.11 30.64 -33.01
CA ASN A 291 -6.03 30.67 -31.87
C ASN A 291 -6.39 29.26 -31.35
N ILE A 292 -5.68 28.21 -31.78
CA ILE A 292 -6.04 26.80 -31.47
C ILE A 292 -6.02 26.53 -29.96
N GLY A 293 -5.04 27.03 -29.21
CA GLY A 293 -5.01 26.87 -27.75
C GLY A 293 -6.18 27.56 -27.05
N GLN A 294 -6.52 28.78 -27.47
CA GLN A 294 -7.65 29.54 -26.93
C GLN A 294 -9.00 28.86 -27.24
N GLN A 295 -9.18 28.31 -28.45
CA GLN A 295 -10.34 27.47 -28.77
C GLN A 295 -10.43 26.24 -27.86
N LYS A 296 -9.28 25.58 -27.58
CA LYS A 296 -9.24 24.40 -26.69
C LYS A 296 -9.52 24.73 -25.22
N LEU A 297 -8.95 25.82 -24.70
CA LEU A 297 -9.20 26.29 -23.34
C LEU A 297 -10.68 26.64 -23.12
N LYS A 298 -11.32 27.26 -24.11
CA LYS A 298 -12.77 27.46 -24.10
C LYS A 298 -13.52 26.13 -24.17
N ALA A 299 -13.16 25.24 -25.10
CA ALA A 299 -13.85 23.97 -25.29
C ALA A 299 -13.82 23.05 -24.05
N ILE A 300 -12.68 22.93 -23.37
CA ILE A 300 -12.62 22.13 -22.13
C ILE A 300 -13.45 22.77 -21.01
N ARG A 301 -13.44 24.11 -20.87
CA ARG A 301 -14.23 24.83 -19.88
C ARG A 301 -15.74 24.60 -20.10
N ASP A 302 -16.21 24.86 -21.33
CA ASP A 302 -17.61 24.72 -21.71
C ASP A 302 -18.08 23.26 -21.57
N ASN A 303 -17.30 22.30 -22.07
CA ASN A 303 -17.59 20.86 -21.94
C ASN A 303 -17.66 20.41 -20.48
N SER A 304 -16.74 20.88 -19.62
CA SER A 304 -16.67 20.46 -18.20
C SER A 304 -17.84 21.03 -17.40
N ILE A 305 -18.18 22.30 -17.60
CA ILE A 305 -19.36 22.94 -17.01
C ILE A 305 -20.64 22.23 -17.46
N PHE A 306 -20.79 21.97 -18.77
CA PHE A 306 -21.95 21.28 -19.32
C PHE A 306 -22.11 19.87 -18.74
N PHE A 307 -21.07 19.04 -18.80
CA PHE A 307 -21.14 17.64 -18.38
C PHE A 307 -21.38 17.50 -16.88
N ARG A 308 -20.73 18.34 -16.06
CA ARG A 308 -20.99 18.46 -14.62
C ARG A 308 -22.45 18.77 -14.34
N ARG A 309 -22.96 19.88 -14.91
CA ARG A 309 -24.32 20.35 -14.66
C ARG A 309 -25.36 19.30 -15.07
N ARG A 310 -25.16 18.62 -16.21
CA ARG A 310 -26.07 17.55 -16.67
C ARG A 310 -26.10 16.35 -15.72
N LEU A 311 -24.96 15.94 -15.14
CA LEU A 311 -24.94 14.85 -14.14
C LEU A 311 -25.66 15.26 -12.83
N GLU A 312 -25.48 16.50 -12.39
CA GLU A 312 -26.17 17.05 -11.21
C GLU A 312 -27.69 17.17 -11.45
N GLU A 313 -28.11 17.63 -12.64
CA GLU A 313 -29.52 17.67 -13.09
C GLU A 313 -30.14 16.26 -13.25
N MET A 314 -29.32 15.23 -13.55
CA MET A 314 -29.72 13.81 -13.59
C MET A 314 -29.81 13.16 -12.19
N GLY A 315 -29.51 13.90 -11.12
CA GLY A 315 -29.63 13.43 -9.74
C GLY A 315 -28.43 12.63 -9.22
N PHE A 316 -27.31 12.60 -9.93
CA PHE A 316 -26.07 12.02 -9.41
C PHE A 316 -25.46 12.90 -8.31
N GLU A 317 -24.75 12.28 -7.36
CA GLU A 317 -23.91 13.01 -6.40
C GLU A 317 -22.51 13.22 -7.02
N VAL A 318 -22.23 14.47 -7.41
CA VAL A 318 -21.01 14.87 -8.14
C VAL A 318 -20.09 15.67 -7.22
N LEU A 319 -18.82 15.30 -7.16
CA LEU A 319 -17.79 16.00 -6.36
C LEU A 319 -17.06 17.08 -7.16
N GLY A 320 -16.33 17.95 -6.47
CA GLY A 320 -15.48 18.99 -7.08
C GLY A 320 -16.25 20.20 -7.56
N GLN A 321 -15.55 21.13 -8.21
CA GLN A 321 -16.06 22.46 -8.55
C GLN A 321 -15.94 22.75 -10.04
N ALA A 322 -16.87 23.53 -10.60
CA ALA A 322 -16.67 24.12 -11.92
C ALA A 322 -15.53 25.15 -11.88
N PRO A 323 -14.67 25.26 -12.91
CA PRO A 323 -14.72 24.59 -14.22
C PRO A 323 -13.87 23.30 -14.31
N SER A 324 -13.53 22.64 -13.20
CA SER A 324 -12.62 21.48 -13.18
C SER A 324 -13.03 20.37 -14.16
N PRO A 325 -12.12 19.91 -15.05
CA PRO A 325 -12.37 18.80 -15.96
C PRO A 325 -12.33 17.43 -15.27
N VAL A 326 -11.96 17.37 -13.99
CA VAL A 326 -12.12 16.18 -13.15
C VAL A 326 -13.52 16.22 -12.53
N ILE A 327 -14.35 15.27 -12.93
CA ILE A 327 -15.76 15.21 -12.52
C ILE A 327 -16.04 13.81 -11.92
N PRO A 328 -15.89 13.64 -10.59
CA PRO A 328 -16.19 12.37 -9.94
C PRO A 328 -17.67 12.24 -9.61
N VAL A 329 -18.23 11.05 -9.86
CA VAL A 329 -19.60 10.67 -9.47
C VAL A 329 -19.50 9.57 -8.42
N MET A 330 -20.11 9.81 -7.26
CA MET A 330 -20.07 8.86 -6.15
C MET A 330 -20.87 7.59 -6.46
N LEU A 331 -20.33 6.43 -6.06
CA LEU A 331 -21.02 5.14 -6.18
C LEU A 331 -21.49 4.62 -4.81
N TYR A 332 -20.71 4.88 -3.75
CA TYR A 332 -20.84 4.39 -2.37
C TYR A 332 -20.81 2.86 -2.17
N THR A 333 -21.31 2.09 -3.13
CA THR A 333 -21.45 0.62 -3.09
C THR A 333 -20.30 -0.04 -3.85
N PRO A 334 -19.46 -0.88 -3.20
CA PRO A 334 -18.29 -1.48 -3.86
C PRO A 334 -18.58 -2.37 -5.08
N THR A 335 -19.76 -3.00 -5.18
CA THR A 335 -20.14 -3.80 -6.35
C THR A 335 -20.37 -2.94 -7.60
N ALA A 336 -20.98 -1.76 -7.44
CA ALA A 336 -21.26 -0.84 -8.53
C ALA A 336 -19.99 -0.33 -9.24
N ILE A 337 -18.82 -0.37 -8.60
CA ILE A 337 -17.52 -0.03 -9.19
C ILE A 337 -17.25 -0.91 -10.43
N ALA A 338 -17.36 -2.23 -10.27
CA ALA A 338 -17.10 -3.17 -11.36
C ALA A 338 -18.25 -3.19 -12.39
N ASP A 339 -19.50 -3.12 -11.93
CA ASP A 339 -20.66 -3.21 -12.83
C ASP A 339 -20.86 -1.93 -13.66
N PHE A 340 -20.63 -0.73 -13.12
CA PHE A 340 -20.68 0.50 -13.89
C PHE A 340 -19.61 0.50 -14.99
N SER A 341 -18.36 0.14 -14.66
CA SER A 341 -17.27 0.05 -15.63
C SER A 341 -17.60 -0.92 -16.77
N ARG A 342 -18.17 -2.09 -16.46
CA ARG A 342 -18.60 -3.10 -17.45
C ARG A 342 -19.78 -2.65 -18.30
N LEU A 343 -20.80 -2.03 -17.70
CA LEU A 343 -21.98 -1.56 -18.42
C LEU A 343 -21.64 -0.39 -19.35
N ALA A 344 -20.86 0.58 -18.86
CA ALA A 344 -20.32 1.67 -19.66
C ALA A 344 -19.51 1.13 -20.86
N PHE A 345 -18.61 0.18 -20.61
CA PHE A 345 -17.83 -0.47 -21.67
C PHE A 345 -18.71 -1.26 -22.66
N SER A 346 -19.77 -1.92 -22.19
CA SER A 346 -20.74 -2.62 -23.06
C SER A 346 -21.50 -1.65 -23.98
N LYS A 347 -21.76 -0.42 -23.52
CA LYS A 347 -22.41 0.66 -24.28
C LYS A 347 -21.44 1.59 -25.04
N GLY A 348 -20.12 1.33 -25.00
CA GLY A 348 -19.13 2.05 -25.78
C GLY A 348 -18.47 3.26 -25.09
N LEU A 349 -18.52 3.33 -23.76
CA LEU A 349 -17.79 4.33 -22.97
C LEU A 349 -16.61 3.69 -22.24
N ALA A 350 -15.42 4.28 -22.34
CA ALA A 350 -14.25 3.94 -21.53
C ALA A 350 -14.15 4.91 -20.35
N VAL A 351 -14.41 4.40 -19.14
CA VAL A 351 -14.52 5.17 -17.89
C VAL A 351 -13.58 4.63 -16.82
N VAL A 352 -13.13 5.49 -15.89
CA VAL A 352 -12.32 5.08 -14.74
C VAL A 352 -13.16 5.02 -13.48
N THR A 353 -13.18 3.86 -12.83
CA THR A 353 -13.85 3.63 -11.55
C THR A 353 -12.81 3.37 -10.47
N VAL A 354 -12.83 4.17 -9.40
CA VAL A 354 -11.83 4.19 -8.32
C VAL A 354 -12.43 3.61 -7.04
N GLY A 355 -11.66 2.78 -6.34
CA GLY A 355 -12.03 2.14 -5.08
C GLY A 355 -10.84 1.99 -4.12
N ALA A 356 -11.00 1.18 -3.08
CA ALA A 356 -9.92 0.90 -2.14
C ALA A 356 -8.76 0.14 -2.82
N PRO A 357 -7.49 0.43 -2.48
CA PRO A 357 -7.03 1.33 -1.41
C PRO A 357 -6.90 2.81 -1.81
N ALA A 358 -7.12 3.19 -3.08
CA ALA A 358 -6.91 4.57 -3.55
C ALA A 358 -7.90 5.58 -2.96
N VAL A 359 -9.13 5.14 -2.67
CA VAL A 359 -10.12 5.88 -1.86
C VAL A 359 -10.65 4.96 -0.74
N PRO A 360 -11.16 5.50 0.39
CA PRO A 360 -11.77 4.66 1.42
C PRO A 360 -12.93 3.81 0.88
N LEU A 361 -13.17 2.64 1.47
CA LEU A 361 -14.07 1.60 0.90
C LEU A 361 -15.47 2.11 0.52
N MET A 362 -16.09 2.93 1.37
CA MET A 362 -17.42 3.53 1.15
C MET A 362 -17.42 4.76 0.24
N TYR A 363 -16.26 5.20 -0.24
CA TYR A 363 -16.06 6.41 -1.05
C TYR A 363 -15.65 6.09 -2.49
N GLY A 364 -15.92 4.85 -2.93
CA GLY A 364 -15.79 4.41 -4.31
C GLY A 364 -16.62 5.29 -5.26
N ARG A 365 -16.07 5.59 -6.43
CA ARG A 365 -16.58 6.60 -7.36
C ARG A 365 -16.18 6.30 -8.80
N ILE A 366 -16.96 6.77 -9.76
CA ILE A 366 -16.48 7.00 -11.13
C ILE A 366 -15.71 8.31 -11.10
N ARG A 367 -14.69 8.46 -11.93
CA ARG A 367 -14.05 9.75 -12.20
C ARG A 367 -13.97 9.97 -13.69
N PHE A 368 -14.88 10.79 -14.18
CA PHE A 368 -14.84 11.28 -15.56
C PHE A 368 -13.74 12.35 -15.68
N CYS A 369 -13.09 12.39 -16.83
CA CYS A 369 -12.09 13.39 -17.19
C CYS A 369 -12.46 13.93 -18.57
N ILE A 370 -12.74 15.23 -18.64
CA ILE A 370 -13.28 15.92 -19.83
C ILE A 370 -12.16 16.59 -20.61
N SER A 371 -12.29 16.61 -21.94
CA SER A 371 -11.31 17.16 -22.87
C SER A 371 -11.90 18.25 -23.77
N ALA A 372 -11.02 19.15 -24.23
CA ALA A 372 -11.27 20.02 -25.37
C ALA A 372 -11.54 19.26 -26.68
N ALA A 373 -11.16 17.98 -26.77
CA ALA A 373 -11.33 17.14 -27.97
C ALA A 373 -12.57 16.22 -27.93
N HIS A 374 -13.41 16.34 -26.89
CA HIS A 374 -14.78 15.81 -26.86
C HIS A 374 -15.73 16.72 -27.64
N LYS A 375 -16.58 16.14 -28.50
CA LYS A 375 -17.70 16.88 -29.11
C LYS A 375 -18.87 17.00 -28.13
N HIS A 376 -19.67 18.05 -28.27
CA HIS A 376 -20.92 18.20 -27.53
C HIS A 376 -21.87 17.01 -27.74
N GLU A 377 -21.98 16.51 -28.99
CA GLU A 377 -22.78 15.32 -29.35
C GLU A 377 -22.29 14.04 -28.65
N ASP A 378 -20.98 13.84 -28.59
CA ASP A 378 -20.36 12.70 -27.89
C ASP A 378 -20.71 12.74 -26.40
N LEU A 379 -20.63 13.93 -25.77
CA LEU A 379 -20.98 14.14 -24.37
C LEU A 379 -22.49 13.96 -24.11
N VAL A 380 -23.36 14.46 -24.98
CA VAL A 380 -24.81 14.25 -24.90
C VAL A 380 -25.17 12.77 -24.96
N ASN A 381 -24.54 12.01 -25.86
CA ASN A 381 -24.79 10.58 -25.98
C ASN A 381 -24.17 9.77 -24.83
N ALA A 382 -23.01 10.17 -24.34
CA ALA A 382 -22.44 9.61 -23.11
C ALA A 382 -23.33 9.85 -21.89
N LEU A 383 -23.88 11.06 -21.73
CA LEU A 383 -24.79 11.40 -20.64
C LEU A 383 -26.04 10.52 -20.65
N LYS A 384 -26.67 10.25 -21.81
CA LYS A 384 -27.79 9.29 -21.93
C LYS A 384 -27.40 7.90 -21.42
N ILE A 385 -26.25 7.39 -21.87
CA ILE A 385 -25.72 6.07 -21.45
C ILE A 385 -25.46 6.04 -19.94
N ILE A 386 -24.90 7.10 -19.37
CA ILE A 386 -24.61 7.21 -17.95
C ILE A 386 -25.91 7.27 -17.14
N ASP A 387 -26.92 8.00 -17.63
CA ASP A 387 -28.25 8.13 -17.02
C ASP A 387 -28.97 6.78 -16.90
N GLU A 388 -29.01 6.01 -18.01
CA GLU A 388 -29.54 4.65 -18.05
C GLU A 388 -28.85 3.70 -17.05
N ILE A 389 -27.51 3.76 -16.98
CA ILE A 389 -26.74 2.95 -16.01
C ILE A 389 -26.99 3.44 -14.58
N GLY A 390 -27.22 4.74 -14.39
CA GLY A 390 -27.59 5.37 -13.12
C GLY A 390 -28.92 4.84 -12.58
N ASP A 391 -29.92 4.65 -13.44
CA ASP A 391 -31.18 4.00 -13.06
C ASP A 391 -30.97 2.50 -12.79
N GLN A 392 -30.27 1.80 -13.69
CA GLN A 392 -30.05 0.35 -13.58
C GLN A 392 -29.29 -0.04 -12.30
N LEU A 393 -28.36 0.81 -11.84
CA LEU A 393 -27.56 0.60 -10.62
C LEU A 393 -28.03 1.42 -9.41
N ARG A 394 -29.10 2.23 -9.56
CA ARG A 394 -29.68 3.11 -8.53
C ARG A 394 -28.67 4.09 -7.90
N LEU A 395 -27.97 4.82 -8.74
CA LEU A 395 -26.88 5.76 -8.39
C LEU A 395 -27.31 7.25 -8.36
N LYS A 396 -28.59 7.53 -8.65
CA LYS A 396 -29.18 8.87 -8.63
C LYS A 396 -29.63 9.21 -7.21
N PHE A 397 -28.69 9.61 -6.35
CA PHE A 397 -28.92 9.82 -4.92
C PHE A 397 -29.63 11.15 -4.58
N ARG A 398 -29.56 12.16 -5.44
CA ARG A 398 -30.24 13.45 -5.25
C ARG A 398 -31.70 13.36 -5.71
N THR A 399 -32.61 13.05 -4.79
CA THR A 399 -34.05 13.21 -5.03
C THR A 399 -34.43 14.69 -5.10
N ILE A 400 -35.13 15.09 -6.15
CA ILE A 400 -35.68 16.46 -6.34
C ILE A 400 -36.78 16.80 -5.30
N HIS A 401 -37.19 15.85 -4.45
CA HIS A 401 -38.27 16.00 -3.47
C HIS A 401 -37.87 15.63 -2.03
N LYS A 402 -38.76 16.05 -1.10
CA LYS A 402 -38.52 16.32 0.33
C LYS A 402 -37.84 15.19 1.14
N PRO A 403 -37.06 15.54 2.19
CA PRO A 403 -36.32 14.57 3.00
C PRO A 403 -37.22 13.55 3.73
N ASN A 404 -36.68 12.34 3.86
CA ASN A 404 -37.38 11.18 4.41
C ASN A 404 -37.57 11.27 5.95
N GLN A 405 -38.82 11.48 6.38
CA GLN A 405 -39.18 11.71 7.79
C GLN A 405 -38.92 10.52 8.74
N ARG A 406 -38.65 9.31 8.25
CA ARG A 406 -38.51 8.10 9.10
C ARG A 406 -37.16 7.96 9.82
N PHE A 407 -36.15 8.77 9.48
CA PHE A 407 -34.85 8.74 10.15
C PHE A 407 -34.48 10.15 10.65
N PRO A 408 -34.36 10.37 11.98
CA PRO A 408 -34.05 11.69 12.55
C PRO A 408 -32.56 12.03 12.37
N GLY A 409 -32.22 12.47 11.16
CA GLY A 409 -30.86 12.83 10.75
C GLY A 409 -30.80 13.09 9.25
N THR A 410 -31.34 14.22 8.80
CA THR A 410 -31.31 14.62 7.39
C THR A 410 -29.91 15.02 6.94
N LEU A 411 -29.69 15.10 5.62
CA LEU A 411 -28.43 15.63 5.06
C LEU A 411 -28.14 17.04 5.59
N ASP A 412 -29.18 17.88 5.67
CA ASP A 412 -29.15 19.23 6.23
C ASP A 412 -28.66 19.25 7.68
N SER A 413 -28.99 18.24 8.49
CA SER A 413 -28.50 18.13 9.88
C SER A 413 -26.99 17.84 9.97
N LEU A 414 -26.47 17.05 9.02
CA LEU A 414 -25.04 16.78 8.91
C LEU A 414 -24.29 18.00 8.35
N GLU A 415 -24.84 18.65 7.32
CA GLU A 415 -24.34 19.92 6.81
C GLU A 415 -24.33 21.01 7.88
N HIS A 416 -25.42 21.16 8.65
CA HIS A 416 -25.51 22.12 9.74
C HIS A 416 -24.43 21.85 10.78
N LYS A 417 -24.21 20.58 11.14
CA LYS A 417 -23.12 20.19 12.04
C LYS A 417 -21.75 20.54 11.48
N ILE A 418 -21.48 20.25 10.20
CA ILE A 418 -20.22 20.62 9.53
C ILE A 418 -20.02 22.15 9.53
N LYS A 419 -21.07 22.91 9.22
CA LYS A 419 -21.08 24.39 9.24
C LYS A 419 -20.87 24.95 10.66
N MET A 420 -21.40 24.29 11.69
CA MET A 420 -21.13 24.63 13.10
C MET A 420 -19.71 24.27 13.54
N ASP A 421 -19.19 23.10 13.16
CA ASP A 421 -17.83 22.67 13.48
C ASP A 421 -16.78 23.59 12.82
N PHE A 422 -17.02 24.01 11.57
CA PHE A 422 -16.18 25.00 10.86
C PHE A 422 -16.22 26.36 11.55
N LYS A 423 -17.41 26.90 11.87
CA LYS A 423 -17.55 28.14 12.66
C LYS A 423 -16.83 28.03 14.01
N SER A 424 -16.98 26.90 14.71
CA SER A 424 -16.31 26.64 16.00
C SER A 424 -14.78 26.63 15.87
N ARG A 425 -14.23 26.02 14.82
CA ARG A 425 -12.79 26.09 14.50
C ARG A 425 -12.35 27.55 14.26
N ALA A 426 -13.02 28.26 13.35
CA ALA A 426 -12.70 29.64 13.01
C ALA A 426 -12.71 30.57 14.24
N THR A 427 -13.72 30.48 15.11
CA THR A 427 -13.79 31.27 16.35
C THR A 427 -12.65 30.95 17.33
N LYS A 428 -12.31 29.66 17.52
CA LYS A 428 -11.20 29.24 18.41
C LYS A 428 -9.85 29.73 17.92
N VAL A 429 -9.63 29.65 16.61
CA VAL A 429 -8.40 30.09 15.93
C VAL A 429 -8.26 31.60 15.93
N ALA A 430 -9.35 32.34 15.69
CA ALA A 430 -9.35 33.81 15.77
C ALA A 430 -8.93 34.31 17.16
N LYS A 431 -9.41 33.69 18.24
CA LYS A 431 -9.05 34.05 19.63
C LYS A 431 -7.55 33.91 19.94
N ARG A 432 -6.83 33.02 19.25
CA ARG A 432 -5.37 32.79 19.45
C ARG A 432 -4.49 33.49 18.42
N ARG A 433 -5.06 34.24 17.47
CA ARG A 433 -4.30 34.84 16.37
C ARG A 433 -3.25 35.85 16.86
N ALA A 434 -3.61 36.73 17.80
CA ALA A 434 -2.67 37.72 18.35
C ALA A 434 -1.49 37.04 19.10
N GLU A 435 -1.79 36.05 19.95
CA GLU A 435 -0.81 35.20 20.66
C GLU A 435 0.18 34.57 19.67
N ALA A 436 -0.33 33.96 18.60
CA ALA A 436 0.48 33.28 17.60
C ALA A 436 1.34 34.21 16.74
N LEU A 437 0.84 35.41 16.42
CA LEU A 437 1.62 36.41 15.67
C LEU A 437 2.78 36.98 16.51
N ALA A 438 2.52 37.36 17.75
CA ALA A 438 3.56 37.81 18.69
C ALA A 438 4.58 36.72 19.05
N ALA A 439 4.23 35.44 18.86
CA ALA A 439 5.18 34.33 18.93
C ALA A 439 5.97 34.14 17.62
N LYS A 440 5.32 34.33 16.45
CA LYS A 440 5.94 34.23 15.11
C LYS A 440 7.00 35.31 14.86
N GLU A 441 6.81 36.51 15.40
CA GLU A 441 7.78 37.61 15.31
C GLU A 441 9.09 37.32 16.06
N LYS A 442 9.07 36.38 17.01
CA LYS A 442 10.24 35.91 17.76
C LYS A 442 10.96 34.73 17.08
N ILE A 443 10.53 34.34 15.88
CA ILE A 443 11.14 33.23 15.11
C ILE A 443 11.96 33.83 13.96
N VAL A 444 13.27 33.58 13.99
CA VAL A 444 14.14 33.78 12.83
C VAL A 444 13.92 32.61 11.88
N TRP A 445 13.26 32.87 10.76
CA TRP A 445 12.98 31.87 9.73
C TRP A 445 14.20 31.66 8.83
N ASN A 446 14.55 30.40 8.59
CA ASN A 446 15.53 30.06 7.57
C ASN A 446 14.95 30.39 6.18
N PRO A 447 15.72 31.03 5.28
CA PRO A 447 15.31 31.20 3.91
C PRO A 447 15.10 29.83 3.23
N LEU A 448 14.14 29.74 2.29
CA LEU A 448 13.83 28.52 1.54
C LEU A 448 15.08 27.85 0.97
N VAL A 449 15.98 28.67 0.40
CA VAL A 449 17.40 28.37 0.13
C VAL A 449 18.21 29.60 0.56
N SER A 450 19.32 29.44 1.29
CA SER A 450 20.10 30.61 1.74
C SER A 450 20.97 31.20 0.62
N LYS A 451 20.94 32.53 0.47
CA LYS A 451 21.80 33.27 -0.47
C LYS A 451 23.31 33.14 -0.16
N GLU A 452 23.64 32.72 1.07
CA GLU A 452 25.01 32.40 1.51
C GLU A 452 25.51 31.03 1.03
N HIS A 453 24.63 30.15 0.54
CA HIS A 453 25.08 29.16 -0.43
C HIS A 453 25.54 29.93 -1.67
N LYS A 454 26.82 30.29 -1.71
CA LYS A 454 27.54 30.84 -2.87
C LYS A 454 27.68 29.76 -3.96
N VAL A 455 26.54 29.27 -4.45
CA VAL A 455 26.41 28.63 -5.75
C VAL A 455 26.89 29.67 -6.74
N LYS A 456 28.12 29.51 -7.25
CA LYS A 456 28.68 30.43 -8.26
C LYS A 456 27.65 30.56 -9.40
N PRO A 457 27.33 31.78 -9.87
CA PRO A 457 26.21 32.03 -10.79
C PRO A 457 26.11 30.98 -11.90
N TYR A 458 24.97 30.29 -11.93
CA TYR A 458 24.88 28.96 -12.51
C TYR A 458 24.59 29.00 -14.01
N GLY A 459 25.43 29.70 -14.77
CA GLY A 459 25.49 29.64 -16.24
C GLY A 459 26.04 28.29 -16.72
N TRP A 460 25.52 27.21 -16.17
CA TRP A 460 25.99 25.83 -16.27
C TRP A 460 25.04 25.03 -17.19
N ALA A 461 23.81 25.49 -17.39
CA ALA A 461 22.93 25.05 -18.47
C ALA A 461 23.43 25.60 -19.82
N ASP A 462 23.63 26.92 -19.92
CA ASP A 462 24.07 27.60 -21.16
C ASP A 462 25.44 27.09 -21.65
N ARG A 463 26.39 26.89 -20.72
CA ARG A 463 27.66 26.23 -21.05
C ARG A 463 27.45 24.79 -21.52
N LYS A 464 26.49 24.02 -21.00
CA LYS A 464 26.21 22.65 -21.50
C LYS A 464 25.58 22.65 -22.88
N THR A 465 24.69 23.60 -23.20
CA THR A 465 24.06 23.72 -24.52
C THR A 465 25.03 24.24 -25.59
N GLU A 466 26.05 25.03 -25.21
CA GLU A 466 27.21 25.30 -26.06
C GLU A 466 28.15 24.08 -26.18
N LEU A 467 28.50 23.45 -25.07
CA LEU A 467 29.43 22.31 -25.05
C LEU A 467 28.87 21.08 -25.77
N SER A 468 27.55 20.85 -25.77
CA SER A 468 26.93 19.79 -26.57
C SER A 468 27.12 20.03 -28.07
N LYS A 469 27.26 21.28 -28.52
CA LYS A 469 27.59 21.63 -29.93
C LYS A 469 29.09 21.50 -30.24
N ARG A 470 29.96 21.47 -29.22
CA ARG A 470 31.44 21.40 -29.36
C ARG A 470 32.03 20.02 -28.99
N THR A 471 31.25 19.15 -28.36
CA THR A 471 31.67 17.80 -27.95
C THR A 471 31.82 16.91 -29.18
N LYS A 472 33.04 16.41 -29.40
CA LYS A 472 33.37 15.42 -30.45
C LYS A 472 33.19 14.00 -29.93
N VAL A 473 33.68 13.73 -28.72
CA VAL A 473 33.62 12.40 -28.08
C VAL A 473 32.97 12.54 -26.71
N MET A 474 31.89 11.79 -26.48
CA MET A 474 31.19 11.74 -25.19
C MET A 474 31.70 10.53 -24.38
N ILE A 475 32.11 10.77 -23.13
CA ILE A 475 32.61 9.72 -22.22
C ILE A 475 31.92 9.71 -20.85
N SER A 476 30.99 10.60 -20.54
CA SER A 476 30.16 10.51 -19.30
C SER A 476 28.70 10.10 -19.55
N SER A 477 28.35 9.71 -20.79
CA SER A 477 27.03 9.13 -21.09
C SER A 477 26.97 7.66 -20.67
N TRP A 478 25.76 7.18 -20.36
CA TRP A 478 25.46 5.79 -20.03
C TRP A 478 25.04 4.97 -21.27
N ASP A 479 24.98 5.54 -22.48
CA ASP A 479 24.68 4.78 -23.71
C ASP A 479 25.87 3.89 -24.11
N TYR A 480 26.06 2.80 -23.36
CA TYR A 480 27.16 1.85 -23.50
C TYR A 480 27.17 1.11 -24.85
N LEU A 481 26.07 1.14 -25.60
CA LEU A 481 25.87 0.35 -26.83
C LEU A 481 25.55 1.19 -28.08
N GLY A 482 25.42 2.51 -27.93
CA GLY A 482 24.96 3.43 -28.99
C GLY A 482 23.48 3.29 -29.37
N LEU A 483 22.66 2.67 -28.51
CA LEU A 483 21.30 2.29 -28.85
C LEU A 483 20.29 3.45 -28.73
N ALA A 484 20.59 4.51 -27.98
CA ALA A 484 19.75 5.70 -27.96
C ALA A 484 19.77 6.47 -29.31
N SER A 485 20.74 6.15 -30.18
CA SER A 485 20.88 6.72 -31.52
C SER A 485 20.79 5.71 -32.67
N ASP A 486 20.47 4.44 -32.40
CA ASP A 486 20.40 3.41 -33.44
C ASP A 486 19.26 3.69 -34.43
N ALA A 487 19.57 3.69 -35.73
CA ALA A 487 18.63 4.03 -36.79
C ALA A 487 17.42 3.08 -36.83
N SER A 488 17.61 1.78 -36.57
CA SER A 488 16.51 0.80 -36.59
C SER A 488 15.54 1.00 -35.42
N ILE A 489 16.06 1.40 -34.26
CA ILE A 489 15.26 1.75 -33.08
C ILE A 489 14.53 3.08 -33.31
N ARG A 490 15.20 4.09 -33.89
CA ARG A 490 14.57 5.37 -34.29
C ARG A 490 13.41 5.16 -35.27
N SER A 491 13.57 4.32 -36.30
CA SER A 491 12.49 4.00 -37.25
C SER A 491 11.28 3.30 -36.57
N ALA A 492 11.52 2.36 -35.65
CA ALA A 492 10.44 1.72 -34.90
C ALA A 492 9.70 2.71 -33.97
N CYS A 493 10.42 3.65 -33.38
CA CYS A 493 9.85 4.75 -32.60
C CYS A 493 8.99 5.68 -33.47
N VAL A 494 9.45 6.04 -34.67
CA VAL A 494 8.70 6.85 -35.66
C VAL A 494 7.37 6.18 -36.02
N GLN A 495 7.38 4.90 -36.40
CA GLN A 495 6.15 4.13 -36.68
C GLN A 495 5.17 4.06 -35.49
N THR A 496 5.70 4.12 -34.27
CA THR A 496 4.85 4.19 -33.06
C THR A 496 4.24 5.58 -32.88
N LEU A 497 4.98 6.66 -33.19
CA LEU A 497 4.47 8.03 -33.14
C LEU A 497 3.40 8.29 -34.21
N GLU A 498 3.65 7.88 -35.45
CA GLU A 498 2.69 7.92 -36.57
C GLU A 498 1.33 7.28 -36.20
N SER A 499 1.37 6.14 -35.50
CA SER A 499 0.18 5.32 -35.23
C SER A 499 -0.46 5.50 -33.85
N LYS A 500 0.22 6.12 -32.88
CA LYS A 500 -0.26 6.32 -31.49
C LYS A 500 -0.19 7.76 -30.98
N GLY A 501 0.62 8.62 -31.59
CA GLY A 501 1.04 9.89 -31.00
C GLY A 501 1.96 9.68 -29.78
N LEU A 502 2.20 10.74 -29.00
CA LEU A 502 3.10 10.68 -27.85
C LEU A 502 2.47 9.97 -26.62
N GLY A 503 1.15 9.99 -26.46
CA GLY A 503 0.39 8.96 -25.72
C GLY A 503 0.64 8.78 -24.22
N SER A 504 1.16 9.76 -23.48
CA SER A 504 1.50 9.58 -22.05
C SER A 504 0.32 9.73 -21.06
N CYS A 505 -0.86 10.20 -21.51
CA CYS A 505 -1.89 10.90 -20.71
C CYS A 505 -2.54 10.24 -19.46
N GLY A 506 -2.04 9.12 -18.93
CA GLY A 506 -2.49 8.60 -17.63
C GLY A 506 -1.77 7.34 -17.16
N PRO A 507 -2.09 6.84 -15.94
CA PRO A 507 -1.34 5.76 -15.32
C PRO A 507 -1.61 4.40 -15.97
N ARG A 508 -0.61 3.52 -15.91
CA ARG A 508 -0.65 2.14 -16.43
C ARG A 508 -1.83 1.33 -15.89
N GLY A 509 -2.22 1.56 -14.64
CA GLY A 509 -3.32 0.86 -13.96
C GLY A 509 -4.74 1.23 -14.42
N PHE A 510 -4.91 2.34 -15.16
CA PHE A 510 -6.23 2.76 -15.68
C PHE A 510 -6.31 2.61 -17.20
N TYR A 511 -5.72 3.52 -17.97
CA TYR A 511 -5.84 3.58 -19.44
C TYR A 511 -4.52 3.94 -20.15
N GLY A 512 -3.42 4.21 -19.42
CA GLY A 512 -2.10 4.45 -20.00
C GLY A 512 -1.36 3.18 -20.44
N THR A 513 -1.99 2.01 -20.41
CA THR A 513 -1.37 0.77 -20.90
C THR A 513 -1.73 0.52 -22.36
N TYR A 514 -0.78 0.82 -23.24
CA TYR A 514 -0.83 0.49 -24.67
C TYR A 514 -0.19 -0.90 -24.94
N PRO A 515 -0.47 -1.56 -26.09
CA PRO A 515 0.11 -2.87 -26.44
C PRO A 515 1.64 -2.92 -26.42
N GLU A 516 2.31 -1.83 -26.80
CA GLU A 516 3.77 -1.69 -26.88
C GLU A 516 4.42 -1.86 -25.49
N HIS A 517 3.78 -1.33 -24.44
CA HIS A 517 4.20 -1.55 -23.05
C HIS A 517 4.16 -3.03 -22.66
N LEU A 518 3.13 -3.75 -23.10
CA LEU A 518 2.93 -5.16 -22.78
C LEU A 518 3.79 -6.07 -23.67
N LYS A 519 4.23 -5.59 -24.83
CA LYS A 519 5.32 -6.20 -25.61
C LYS A 519 6.64 -6.07 -24.86
N ALA A 520 7.03 -4.86 -24.47
CA ALA A 520 8.26 -4.60 -23.71
C ALA A 520 8.34 -5.45 -22.42
N GLU A 521 7.25 -5.55 -21.66
CA GLU A 521 7.20 -6.36 -20.43
C GLU A 521 7.39 -7.86 -20.66
N ARG A 522 6.94 -8.38 -21.81
CA ARG A 522 7.20 -9.78 -22.22
C ARG A 522 8.63 -9.94 -22.75
N ASP A 523 9.13 -8.98 -23.53
CA ASP A 523 10.49 -9.02 -24.07
C ASP A 523 11.55 -8.97 -22.97
N ILE A 524 11.34 -8.16 -21.92
CA ILE A 524 12.17 -8.13 -20.70
C ILE A 524 12.16 -9.50 -20.02
N ALA A 525 10.98 -10.07 -19.74
CA ALA A 525 10.86 -11.37 -19.07
C ALA A 525 11.54 -12.49 -19.87
N ALA A 526 11.31 -12.53 -21.18
CA ALA A 526 11.92 -13.48 -22.10
C ALA A 526 13.41 -13.18 -22.40
N PHE A 527 13.95 -12.02 -22.01
CA PHE A 527 15.38 -11.75 -22.08
C PHE A 527 16.08 -12.30 -20.84
N PHE A 528 15.58 -12.01 -19.63
CA PHE A 528 16.13 -12.56 -18.39
C PHE A 528 15.85 -14.04 -18.16
N GLY A 529 14.80 -14.61 -18.79
CA GLY A 529 14.38 -16.00 -18.54
C GLY A 529 13.51 -16.16 -17.29
N THR A 530 12.68 -15.15 -17.01
CA THR A 530 11.82 -15.03 -15.81
C THR A 530 10.34 -15.15 -16.17
N GLU A 531 9.47 -15.39 -15.18
CA GLU A 531 8.03 -15.56 -15.40
C GLU A 531 7.35 -14.29 -15.95
N GLN A 532 7.66 -13.12 -15.38
CA GLN A 532 7.06 -11.84 -15.76
C GLN A 532 8.02 -10.66 -15.62
N GLY A 533 7.73 -9.60 -16.37
CA GLY A 533 8.33 -8.27 -16.24
C GLY A 533 7.27 -7.19 -16.00
N ILE A 534 7.71 -6.03 -15.53
CA ILE A 534 6.93 -4.80 -15.38
C ILE A 534 7.80 -3.61 -15.84
N LEU A 535 7.22 -2.73 -16.66
CA LEU A 535 7.89 -1.54 -17.20
C LEU A 535 7.45 -0.32 -16.40
N TYR A 536 8.38 0.24 -15.64
CA TYR A 536 8.22 1.48 -14.89
C TYR A 536 8.45 2.68 -15.81
N PRO A 537 7.69 3.79 -15.68
CA PRO A 537 7.80 4.93 -16.59
C PRO A 537 9.15 5.66 -16.57
N PHE A 538 9.95 5.50 -15.50
CA PHE A 538 11.18 6.27 -15.29
C PHE A 538 12.23 5.50 -14.48
N GLY A 539 13.48 5.47 -14.94
CA GLY A 539 14.60 4.70 -14.36
C GLY A 539 14.79 4.95 -12.86
N ALA A 540 15.17 6.18 -12.47
CA ALA A 540 15.51 6.52 -11.08
C ALA A 540 14.39 6.28 -10.04
N CYS A 541 13.11 6.29 -10.44
CA CYS A 541 11.99 5.98 -9.55
C CYS A 541 11.66 4.47 -9.47
N THR A 542 12.39 3.61 -10.17
CA THR A 542 12.11 2.17 -10.27
C THR A 542 12.56 1.43 -9.00
N VAL A 543 13.86 1.37 -8.72
CA VAL A 543 14.40 0.62 -7.56
C VAL A 543 13.84 1.12 -6.22
N SER A 544 13.66 2.43 -6.09
CA SER A 544 13.02 3.06 -4.92
C SER A 544 11.58 2.59 -4.72
N SER A 545 10.79 2.52 -5.80
CA SER A 545 9.42 1.97 -5.77
C SER A 545 9.39 0.46 -5.51
N VAL A 546 10.38 -0.30 -6.01
CA VAL A 546 10.47 -1.76 -5.81
C VAL A 546 10.76 -2.07 -4.35
N ILE A 547 11.79 -1.46 -3.75
CA ILE A 547 12.16 -1.71 -2.35
C ILE A 547 11.02 -1.30 -1.39
N ALA A 548 10.44 -0.10 -1.60
CA ALA A 548 9.34 0.42 -0.78
C ALA A 548 8.02 -0.37 -0.94
N CYS A 549 7.87 -1.12 -2.04
CA CYS A 549 6.75 -2.05 -2.24
C CYS A 549 7.02 -3.40 -1.55
N MET A 550 8.21 -3.97 -1.73
CA MET A 550 8.53 -5.34 -1.30
C MET A 550 8.76 -5.48 0.22
N ALA A 551 9.29 -4.44 0.88
CA ALA A 551 9.65 -4.45 2.29
C ALA A 551 8.96 -3.34 3.10
N THR A 552 8.80 -3.58 4.40
CA THR A 552 7.98 -2.78 5.32
C THR A 552 8.65 -2.63 6.69
N ARG A 553 8.11 -1.77 7.55
CA ARG A 553 8.57 -1.56 8.95
C ARG A 553 8.70 -2.85 9.79
N GLY A 554 8.00 -3.94 9.44
CA GLY A 554 8.12 -5.22 10.13
C GLY A 554 9.38 -6.01 9.80
N ASP A 555 10.03 -5.70 8.67
CA ASP A 555 11.10 -6.47 8.07
C ASP A 555 12.50 -5.99 8.49
N VAL A 556 13.53 -6.73 8.08
CA VAL A 556 14.95 -6.37 8.27
C VAL A 556 15.64 -6.28 6.90
N LEU A 557 16.41 -5.22 6.69
CA LEU A 557 17.19 -4.97 5.48
C LEU A 557 18.68 -5.12 5.78
N ILE A 558 19.39 -5.83 4.92
CA ILE A 558 20.84 -6.00 4.90
C ILE A 558 21.31 -5.34 3.60
N VAL A 559 22.08 -4.27 3.70
CA VAL A 559 22.36 -3.37 2.56
C VAL A 559 23.87 -3.12 2.46
N ASP A 560 24.41 -3.14 1.25
CA ASP A 560 25.80 -2.75 1.02
C ASP A 560 26.00 -1.24 1.30
N GLU A 561 27.07 -0.83 1.99
CA GLU A 561 27.30 0.60 2.28
C GLU A 561 27.62 1.47 1.05
N GLY A 562 27.97 0.87 -0.09
CA GLY A 562 28.29 1.58 -1.35
C GLY A 562 27.09 1.92 -2.24
N VAL A 563 25.87 1.47 -1.93
CA VAL A 563 24.69 1.70 -2.79
C VAL A 563 24.39 3.19 -3.02
N GLY A 564 23.89 3.50 -4.21
CA GLY A 564 23.52 4.82 -4.66
C GLY A 564 22.21 5.35 -4.08
N ARG A 565 21.91 6.61 -4.40
CA ARG A 565 20.82 7.37 -3.78
C ARG A 565 19.44 6.74 -4.01
N ASN A 566 19.16 6.25 -5.21
CA ASN A 566 17.88 5.64 -5.55
C ASN A 566 17.55 4.40 -4.70
N VAL A 567 18.58 3.59 -4.35
CA VAL A 567 18.46 2.46 -3.42
C VAL A 567 18.22 2.96 -1.98
N LEU A 568 19.02 3.93 -1.50
CA LEU A 568 18.89 4.51 -0.16
C LEU A 568 17.52 5.16 0.07
N THR A 569 16.96 5.83 -0.94
CA THR A 569 15.58 6.35 -0.94
C THR A 569 14.57 5.22 -0.74
N GLY A 570 14.66 4.13 -1.50
CA GLY A 570 13.81 2.95 -1.34
C GLY A 570 13.90 2.36 0.07
N VAL A 571 15.12 2.14 0.56
CA VAL A 571 15.42 1.65 1.92
C VAL A 571 14.79 2.55 2.99
N SER A 572 14.99 3.87 2.89
CA SER A 572 14.43 4.86 3.83
C SER A 572 12.90 4.83 3.90
N LEU A 573 12.23 4.73 2.73
CA LEU A 573 10.78 4.72 2.62
C LEU A 573 10.11 3.51 3.29
N THR A 574 10.78 2.34 3.36
CA THR A 574 10.25 1.15 4.07
C THR A 574 10.04 1.37 5.57
N ARG A 575 10.87 2.23 6.19
CA ARG A 575 11.03 2.36 7.65
C ARG A 575 11.35 1.04 8.38
N ALA A 576 11.92 0.06 7.67
CA ALA A 576 12.40 -1.21 8.20
C ALA A 576 13.62 -1.04 9.12
N LYS A 577 14.05 -2.10 9.81
CA LYS A 577 15.36 -2.08 10.50
C LYS A 577 16.46 -2.33 9.47
N VAL A 578 17.31 -1.35 9.24
CA VAL A 578 18.45 -1.43 8.31
C VAL A 578 19.72 -1.84 9.06
N HIS A 579 20.48 -2.75 8.47
CA HIS A 579 21.86 -3.07 8.83
C HIS A 579 22.72 -2.91 7.58
N PHE A 580 23.80 -2.13 7.67
CA PHE A 580 24.78 -2.04 6.60
C PHE A 580 25.88 -3.09 6.78
N TYR A 581 26.43 -3.62 5.69
CA TYR A 581 27.68 -4.36 5.66
C TYR A 581 28.72 -3.61 4.80
N LYS A 582 30.01 -3.89 5.04
CA LYS A 582 31.10 -3.20 4.33
C LYS A 582 31.06 -3.44 2.81
N HIS A 583 31.46 -2.43 2.04
CA HIS A 583 31.26 -2.43 0.59
C HIS A 583 31.95 -3.61 -0.11
N CYS A 584 31.15 -4.44 -0.81
CA CYS A 584 31.54 -5.71 -1.44
C CYS A 584 32.16 -6.77 -0.50
N ASP A 585 32.14 -6.59 0.82
CA ASP A 585 32.72 -7.53 1.80
C ASP A 585 31.69 -8.60 2.19
N MET A 586 31.77 -9.77 1.53
CA MET A 586 30.85 -10.87 1.78
C MET A 586 31.05 -11.55 3.15
N ALA A 587 32.23 -11.43 3.75
CA ALA A 587 32.48 -11.95 5.10
C ALA A 587 31.79 -11.07 6.16
N ASP A 588 31.79 -9.75 5.97
CA ASP A 588 31.04 -8.81 6.79
C ASP A 588 29.53 -8.89 6.54
N CYS A 589 29.10 -9.11 5.28
CA CYS A 589 27.70 -9.44 4.96
C CYS A 589 27.24 -10.69 5.72
N GLU A 590 28.04 -11.77 5.72
CA GLU A 590 27.71 -12.97 6.49
C GLU A 590 27.73 -12.71 8.00
N ARG A 591 28.67 -11.92 8.53
CA ARG A 591 28.71 -11.50 9.94
C ARG A 591 27.39 -10.82 10.32
N VAL A 592 26.93 -9.85 9.54
CA VAL A 592 25.65 -9.14 9.76
C VAL A 592 24.46 -10.11 9.69
N LEU A 593 24.44 -11.04 8.73
CA LEU A 593 23.37 -12.05 8.61
C LEU A 593 23.34 -13.02 9.80
N LYS A 594 24.51 -13.42 10.33
CA LYS A 594 24.64 -14.21 11.57
C LYS A 594 24.11 -13.44 12.77
N GLU A 595 24.51 -12.18 12.96
CA GLU A 595 24.07 -11.31 14.05
C GLU A 595 22.55 -11.07 14.04
N VAL A 596 21.98 -10.72 12.89
CA VAL A 596 20.52 -10.55 12.69
C VAL A 596 19.78 -11.84 13.01
N THR A 597 20.28 -12.99 12.53
CA THR A 597 19.64 -14.29 12.73
C THR A 597 19.73 -14.73 14.20
N ALA A 598 20.86 -14.53 14.87
CA ALA A 598 21.01 -14.80 16.29
C ALA A 598 20.11 -13.89 17.15
N ALA A 599 19.89 -12.64 16.73
CA ALA A 599 18.94 -11.75 17.38
C ALA A 599 17.48 -12.23 17.22
N ASP A 600 17.07 -12.74 16.05
CA ASP A 600 15.75 -13.37 15.89
C ASP A 600 15.59 -14.56 16.85
N TRP A 601 16.57 -15.48 16.92
CA TRP A 601 16.53 -16.64 17.81
C TRP A 601 16.48 -16.28 19.30
N LYS A 602 17.21 -15.24 19.75
CA LYS A 602 17.12 -14.77 21.15
C LYS A 602 15.74 -14.20 21.52
N ASN A 603 14.98 -13.70 20.55
CA ASN A 603 13.60 -13.24 20.76
C ASN A 603 12.55 -14.37 20.67
N LEU A 604 12.95 -15.57 20.23
CA LEU A 604 12.10 -16.77 20.09
C LEU A 604 12.12 -17.68 21.33
N GLY A 605 12.52 -17.17 22.50
CA GLY A 605 12.74 -17.91 23.75
C GLY A 605 11.50 -18.50 24.45
N GLY A 606 10.51 -19.00 23.71
CA GLY A 606 9.34 -19.68 24.26
C GLY A 606 8.30 -20.04 23.20
N MET A 607 7.36 -20.93 23.55
CA MET A 607 6.31 -21.45 22.64
C MET A 607 5.34 -20.36 22.12
N PHE A 608 5.43 -19.14 22.64
CA PHE A 608 4.62 -17.98 22.26
C PHE A 608 5.47 -16.79 21.72
N GLY A 609 6.74 -17.03 21.37
CA GLY A 609 7.63 -16.00 20.82
C GLY A 609 7.21 -15.49 19.43
N PRO A 610 7.49 -14.23 19.07
CA PRO A 610 7.19 -13.68 17.75
C PRO A 610 7.99 -14.39 16.66
N SER A 611 7.32 -14.73 15.54
CA SER A 611 7.95 -15.44 14.42
C SER A 611 9.15 -14.68 13.82
N PRO A 612 10.14 -15.38 13.21
CA PRO A 612 11.28 -14.75 12.56
C PRO A 612 10.86 -13.68 11.55
N LYS A 613 11.59 -12.56 11.51
CA LYS A 613 11.31 -11.49 10.54
C LYS A 613 11.72 -11.87 9.14
N ARG A 614 11.02 -11.33 8.13
CA ARG A 614 11.47 -11.42 6.75
C ARG A 614 12.72 -10.55 6.58
N LYS A 615 13.74 -11.10 5.95
CA LYS A 615 15.03 -10.46 5.73
C LYS A 615 15.21 -10.21 4.22
N PHE A 616 15.72 -9.05 3.85
CA PHE A 616 16.06 -8.73 2.46
C PHE A 616 17.52 -8.28 2.40
N ILE A 617 18.31 -8.92 1.53
CA ILE A 617 19.58 -8.40 1.04
C ILE A 617 19.26 -7.46 -0.13
N ILE A 618 19.92 -6.29 -0.17
CA ILE A 618 19.76 -5.29 -1.22
C ILE A 618 21.15 -4.84 -1.67
N SER A 619 21.43 -4.94 -2.97
CA SER A 619 22.68 -4.50 -3.60
C SER A 619 22.43 -3.94 -5.00
N GLU A 620 23.33 -3.08 -5.47
CA GLU A 620 23.55 -2.89 -6.90
C GLU A 620 24.42 -4.04 -7.43
N ALA A 621 24.29 -4.37 -8.72
CA ALA A 621 25.14 -5.33 -9.41
C ALA A 621 26.46 -4.68 -9.83
N ILE A 622 26.37 -3.60 -10.61
CA ILE A 622 27.46 -2.63 -10.79
C ILE A 622 27.05 -1.36 -10.06
N PHE A 623 27.88 -0.92 -9.11
CA PHE A 623 27.60 0.23 -8.27
C PHE A 623 27.78 1.53 -9.06
N GLY A 624 26.69 2.28 -9.27
CA GLY A 624 26.71 3.53 -10.05
C GLY A 624 27.52 4.65 -9.39
N SER A 625 27.89 4.45 -8.13
CA SER A 625 28.69 5.34 -7.29
C SER A 625 30.20 5.27 -7.54
N ASN A 626 30.73 4.11 -7.93
CA ASN A 626 32.18 3.86 -8.00
C ASN A 626 32.64 2.83 -9.06
N GLY A 627 31.70 2.17 -9.76
CA GLY A 627 31.98 1.19 -10.81
C GLY A 627 32.38 -0.22 -10.32
N ASN A 628 32.30 -0.52 -9.02
CA ASN A 628 32.58 -1.86 -8.51
C ASN A 628 31.49 -2.87 -8.90
N LEU A 629 31.84 -4.16 -8.88
CA LEU A 629 30.93 -5.28 -9.14
C LEU A 629 30.66 -6.03 -7.82
N ALA A 630 29.39 -6.31 -7.53
CA ALA A 630 29.00 -7.14 -6.39
C ALA A 630 29.31 -8.64 -6.66
N PRO A 631 29.74 -9.42 -5.65
CA PRO A 631 29.80 -10.88 -5.72
C PRO A 631 28.39 -11.51 -5.69
N VAL A 632 27.66 -11.43 -6.82
CA VAL A 632 26.23 -11.80 -6.90
C VAL A 632 26.00 -13.30 -6.68
N ASP A 633 26.99 -14.13 -7.01
CA ASP A 633 27.06 -15.56 -6.67
C ASP A 633 27.05 -15.79 -5.15
N VAL A 634 27.95 -15.15 -4.41
CA VAL A 634 28.03 -15.28 -2.96
C VAL A 634 26.79 -14.68 -2.29
N LEU A 635 26.23 -13.59 -2.83
CA LEU A 635 24.95 -13.03 -2.36
C LEU A 635 23.77 -14.00 -2.57
N ALA A 636 23.76 -14.78 -3.66
CA ALA A 636 22.75 -15.80 -3.92
C ALA A 636 22.89 -17.02 -2.99
N ASP A 637 24.11 -17.43 -2.66
CA ASP A 637 24.35 -18.47 -1.64
C ASP A 637 23.96 -17.99 -0.25
N LEU A 638 24.30 -16.75 0.13
CA LEU A 638 23.89 -16.14 1.41
C LEU A 638 22.37 -15.99 1.51
N ARG A 639 21.67 -15.64 0.41
CA ARG A 639 20.19 -15.64 0.29
C ARG A 639 19.61 -16.99 0.73
N LEU A 640 20.10 -18.08 0.13
CA LEU A 640 19.63 -19.44 0.44
C LEU A 640 20.00 -19.86 1.88
N LYS A 641 21.25 -19.63 2.30
CA LYS A 641 21.80 -20.03 3.60
C LYS A 641 21.07 -19.38 4.79
N TYR A 642 20.75 -18.08 4.70
CA TYR A 642 20.09 -17.33 5.77
C TYR A 642 18.57 -17.15 5.59
N ARG A 643 18.00 -17.74 4.51
CA ARG A 643 16.58 -17.68 4.13
C ARG A 643 16.04 -16.25 4.02
N CYS A 644 16.88 -15.36 3.50
CA CYS A 644 16.51 -14.00 3.10
C CYS A 644 16.03 -13.96 1.64
N ARG A 645 15.52 -12.80 1.22
CA ARG A 645 15.29 -12.47 -0.18
C ARG A 645 16.41 -11.59 -0.72
N LEU A 646 16.65 -11.61 -2.02
CA LEU A 646 17.64 -10.76 -2.69
C LEU A 646 16.96 -9.84 -3.71
N ILE A 647 17.13 -8.52 -3.54
CA ILE A 647 16.78 -7.50 -4.52
C ILE A 647 18.09 -7.00 -5.14
N LEU A 648 18.20 -7.06 -6.46
CA LEU A 648 19.40 -6.66 -7.21
C LEU A 648 19.04 -5.54 -8.20
N ASP A 649 19.76 -4.43 -8.14
CA ASP A 649 19.69 -3.34 -9.13
C ASP A 649 20.75 -3.54 -10.22
N GLU A 650 20.31 -3.77 -11.45
CA GLU A 650 21.13 -4.04 -12.64
C GLU A 650 21.22 -2.85 -13.61
N SER A 651 20.95 -1.61 -13.13
CA SER A 651 20.92 -0.38 -13.97
C SER A 651 22.15 -0.12 -14.84
N HIS A 652 23.33 -0.60 -14.43
CA HIS A 652 24.60 -0.43 -15.17
C HIS A 652 25.17 -1.74 -15.75
N SER A 653 24.60 -2.89 -15.40
CA SER A 653 25.02 -4.24 -15.83
C SER A 653 24.11 -4.84 -16.91
N PHE A 654 22.83 -4.43 -16.95
CA PHE A 654 21.92 -4.76 -18.04
C PHE A 654 22.50 -4.30 -19.38
N GLY A 655 22.56 -5.21 -20.35
CA GLY A 655 23.12 -5.00 -21.68
C GLY A 655 24.64 -4.89 -21.76
N THR A 656 25.38 -5.02 -20.64
CA THR A 656 26.85 -4.83 -20.60
C THR A 656 27.60 -6.02 -20.00
N LEU A 657 27.01 -6.69 -19.00
CA LEU A 657 27.52 -7.91 -18.39
C LEU A 657 26.88 -9.18 -18.98
N GLY A 658 27.63 -10.28 -18.89
CA GLY A 658 27.24 -11.59 -19.42
C GLY A 658 27.60 -11.80 -20.90
N ALA A 659 27.39 -13.01 -21.42
CA ALA A 659 27.68 -13.35 -22.81
C ALA A 659 26.74 -12.66 -23.81
N THR A 660 25.46 -12.48 -23.46
CA THR A 660 24.42 -11.90 -24.32
C THR A 660 23.91 -10.54 -23.84
N GLY A 661 24.47 -10.03 -22.73
CA GLY A 661 24.06 -8.76 -22.12
C GLY A 661 22.93 -8.92 -21.10
N ARG A 662 22.70 -10.12 -20.56
CA ARG A 662 21.62 -10.36 -19.58
C ARG A 662 21.94 -9.88 -18.15
N GLY A 663 23.13 -9.33 -17.90
CA GLY A 663 23.50 -8.75 -16.62
C GLY A 663 24.41 -9.64 -15.77
N ALA A 664 24.50 -9.30 -14.49
CA ALA A 664 25.39 -9.96 -13.53
C ALA A 664 25.00 -11.42 -13.30
N THR A 665 23.71 -11.78 -13.32
CA THR A 665 23.31 -13.18 -13.21
C THR A 665 23.92 -14.04 -14.32
N GLU A 666 23.94 -13.54 -15.57
CA GLU A 666 24.60 -14.26 -16.68
C GLU A 666 26.13 -14.26 -16.54
N HIS A 667 26.73 -13.16 -16.08
CA HIS A 667 28.18 -13.08 -15.86
C HIS A 667 28.69 -14.10 -14.83
N PHE A 668 27.95 -14.33 -13.75
CA PHE A 668 28.26 -15.33 -12.72
C PHE A 668 27.70 -16.74 -13.04
N ASN A 669 27.21 -16.99 -14.26
CA ASN A 669 26.59 -18.25 -14.69
C ASN A 669 25.38 -18.72 -13.84
N LEU A 670 24.66 -17.77 -13.24
CA LEU A 670 23.47 -18.01 -12.42
C LEU A 670 22.20 -17.98 -13.27
N SER A 671 21.20 -18.78 -12.88
CA SER A 671 19.83 -18.55 -13.33
C SER A 671 19.29 -17.25 -12.74
N ALA A 672 18.48 -16.50 -13.49
CA ALA A 672 17.81 -15.30 -12.98
C ALA A 672 16.92 -15.58 -11.74
N THR A 673 16.49 -16.83 -11.52
CA THR A 673 15.75 -17.27 -10.32
C THR A 673 16.61 -17.36 -9.05
N ALA A 674 17.93 -17.19 -9.16
CA ALA A 674 18.84 -16.98 -8.03
C ALA A 674 18.56 -15.65 -7.29
N ILE A 675 17.87 -14.70 -7.93
CA ILE A 675 17.42 -13.42 -7.38
C ILE A 675 15.90 -13.45 -7.18
N ASP A 676 15.36 -12.80 -6.13
CA ASP A 676 13.89 -12.71 -5.94
C ASP A 676 13.27 -11.57 -6.76
N VAL A 677 14.01 -10.46 -6.91
CA VAL A 677 13.63 -9.31 -7.71
C VAL A 677 14.85 -8.75 -8.41
N ILE A 678 14.87 -8.85 -9.74
CA ILE A 678 15.82 -8.11 -10.58
C ILE A 678 15.12 -6.82 -11.00
N CYS A 679 15.76 -5.67 -10.86
CA CYS A 679 15.24 -4.39 -11.34
C CYS A 679 16.36 -3.48 -11.84
N GLY A 680 16.03 -2.37 -12.49
CA GLY A 680 17.01 -1.36 -12.88
C GLY A 680 16.48 -0.33 -13.86
N SER A 681 17.34 0.60 -14.26
CA SER A 681 17.10 1.56 -15.32
C SER A 681 17.33 0.95 -16.71
N LEU A 682 16.62 1.48 -17.72
CA LEU A 682 16.84 1.21 -19.14
C LEU A 682 17.55 2.38 -19.84
N GLU A 683 17.93 3.43 -19.08
CA GLU A 683 18.56 4.66 -19.57
C GLU A 683 19.92 4.43 -20.24
N GLY A 684 20.64 3.37 -19.85
CA GLY A 684 21.91 2.98 -20.46
C GLY A 684 21.70 2.12 -21.72
N ALA A 685 21.67 0.80 -21.55
CA ALA A 685 21.60 -0.16 -22.66
C ALA A 685 20.18 -0.40 -23.23
N GLY A 686 19.13 0.20 -22.66
CA GLY A 686 17.73 -0.03 -23.06
C GLY A 686 17.12 1.04 -23.97
N ALA A 687 17.93 2.01 -24.43
CA ALA A 687 17.54 3.10 -25.35
C ALA A 687 16.32 3.94 -24.90
N SER A 688 16.00 3.99 -23.61
CA SER A 688 14.74 4.54 -23.10
C SER A 688 14.89 5.08 -21.68
N CYS A 689 14.18 6.15 -21.30
CA CYS A 689 14.23 6.64 -19.92
C CYS A 689 13.42 5.80 -18.91
N CYS A 690 12.80 4.72 -19.36
CA CYS A 690 12.05 3.78 -18.51
C CYS A 690 12.96 3.03 -17.51
N GLY A 691 12.35 2.30 -16.59
CA GLY A 691 13.01 1.25 -15.81
C GLY A 691 12.22 -0.05 -15.84
N PHE A 692 12.80 -1.13 -15.33
CA PHE A 692 12.18 -2.44 -15.28
C PHE A 692 12.24 -3.07 -13.89
N ALA A 693 11.33 -4.00 -13.64
CA ALA A 693 11.55 -5.08 -12.68
C ALA A 693 11.05 -6.40 -13.28
N THR A 694 11.66 -7.52 -12.86
CA THR A 694 11.34 -8.84 -13.38
C THR A 694 11.64 -9.94 -12.34
N GLY A 695 10.93 -11.06 -12.46
CA GLY A 695 10.97 -12.16 -11.49
C GLY A 695 9.69 -12.99 -11.50
N PRO A 696 9.33 -13.64 -10.37
CA PRO A 696 8.13 -14.46 -10.25
C PRO A 696 6.82 -13.67 -10.42
N THR A 697 5.79 -14.32 -10.97
CA THR A 697 4.46 -13.73 -11.25
C THR A 697 3.85 -13.03 -10.04
N GLY A 698 3.97 -13.62 -8.84
CA GLY A 698 3.43 -13.03 -7.61
C GLY A 698 4.15 -11.74 -7.17
N VAL A 699 5.47 -11.66 -7.40
CA VAL A 699 6.29 -10.47 -7.11
C VAL A 699 5.90 -9.32 -8.04
N VAL A 700 5.82 -9.61 -9.34
CA VAL A 700 5.46 -8.61 -10.36
C VAL A 700 4.01 -8.15 -10.22
N SER A 701 3.08 -9.06 -9.94
CA SER A 701 1.66 -8.74 -9.73
C SER A 701 1.44 -7.83 -8.51
N TYR A 702 2.23 -8.00 -7.45
CA TYR A 702 2.17 -7.15 -6.25
C TYR A 702 2.67 -5.72 -6.55
N GLN A 703 3.74 -5.58 -7.35
CA GLN A 703 4.25 -4.28 -7.80
C GLN A 703 3.25 -3.52 -8.68
N ARG A 704 2.46 -4.22 -9.51
CA ARG A 704 1.38 -3.60 -10.33
C ARG A 704 0.24 -2.99 -9.50
N LEU A 705 0.16 -3.29 -8.20
CA LEU A 705 -0.85 -2.77 -7.27
C LEU A 705 -0.29 -1.74 -6.27
N LEU A 706 1.01 -1.82 -5.94
CA LEU A 706 1.61 -1.08 -4.83
C LEU A 706 2.96 -0.40 -5.14
N GLY A 707 3.56 -0.63 -6.31
CA GLY A 707 4.77 0.06 -6.76
C GLY A 707 4.45 1.51 -7.10
N SER A 708 4.89 2.46 -6.27
CA SER A 708 4.37 3.83 -6.30
C SER A 708 4.60 4.56 -7.62
N GLY A 709 5.82 4.48 -8.19
CA GLY A 709 6.16 5.06 -9.49
C GLY A 709 5.44 4.41 -10.69
N TYR A 710 4.84 3.23 -10.55
CA TYR A 710 4.00 2.59 -11.58
C TYR A 710 2.51 2.92 -11.41
N CYS A 711 2.03 2.98 -10.16
CA CYS A 711 0.62 3.16 -9.84
C CYS A 711 0.16 4.62 -9.87
N PHE A 712 1.00 5.54 -9.37
CA PHE A 712 0.66 6.95 -9.15
C PHE A 712 1.37 7.90 -10.15
N SER A 713 1.91 7.38 -11.24
CA SER A 713 2.46 8.18 -12.33
C SER A 713 1.79 7.83 -13.66
N ALA A 714 1.76 8.80 -14.56
CA ALA A 714 1.49 8.56 -15.96
C ALA A 714 2.42 7.50 -16.57
N SER A 715 1.95 6.81 -17.60
CA SER A 715 2.73 5.86 -18.38
C SER A 715 3.85 6.57 -19.15
N ALA A 716 4.86 5.80 -19.52
CA ALA A 716 5.77 6.24 -20.56
C ALA A 716 4.96 6.46 -21.87
N PRO A 717 5.39 7.41 -22.71
CA PRO A 717 5.04 7.43 -24.13
C PRO A 717 5.22 6.04 -24.79
N PRO A 718 4.27 5.56 -25.63
CA PRO A 718 4.35 4.23 -26.22
C PRO A 718 5.63 3.98 -27.03
N TYR A 719 6.16 5.00 -27.71
CA TYR A 719 7.41 4.90 -28.47
C TYR A 719 8.62 4.52 -27.58
N LEU A 720 8.63 4.91 -26.30
CA LEU A 720 9.69 4.52 -25.34
C LEU A 720 9.60 3.05 -24.91
N ALA A 721 8.42 2.43 -25.00
CA ALA A 721 8.26 0.99 -24.82
C ALA A 721 8.63 0.22 -26.11
N THR A 722 8.35 0.79 -27.28
CA THR A 722 8.89 0.28 -28.55
C THR A 722 10.43 0.33 -28.55
N ALA A 723 11.03 1.42 -28.08
CA ALA A 723 12.49 1.55 -27.96
C ALA A 723 13.12 0.42 -27.13
N VAL A 724 12.57 0.12 -25.94
CA VAL A 724 13.01 -1.01 -25.10
C VAL A 724 12.87 -2.35 -25.84
N SER A 725 11.73 -2.56 -26.49
CA SER A 725 11.45 -3.80 -27.24
C SER A 725 12.45 -4.00 -28.41
N ALA A 726 12.80 -2.91 -29.08
CA ALA A 726 13.75 -2.89 -30.19
C ALA A 726 15.22 -2.97 -29.71
N ALA A 727 15.57 -2.37 -28.57
CA ALA A 727 16.88 -2.52 -27.93
C ALA A 727 17.14 -3.97 -27.51
N ILE A 728 16.15 -4.67 -26.93
CA ILE A 728 16.25 -6.10 -26.61
C ILE A 728 16.39 -6.96 -27.89
N ALA A 729 15.73 -6.59 -28.99
CA ALA A 729 15.92 -7.24 -30.27
C ALA A 729 17.33 -6.98 -30.87
N ALA A 730 17.85 -5.76 -30.73
CA ALA A 730 19.19 -5.38 -31.17
C ALA A 730 20.29 -6.09 -30.35
N LEU A 731 20.07 -6.27 -29.04
CA LEU A 731 20.89 -7.12 -28.17
C LEU A 731 20.88 -8.58 -28.64
N ARG A 732 19.70 -9.18 -28.88
CA ARG A 732 19.60 -10.55 -29.39
C ARG A 732 20.24 -10.76 -30.78
N LYS A 733 20.28 -9.73 -31.64
CA LYS A 733 20.81 -9.83 -33.02
C LYS A 733 22.28 -9.40 -33.16
N THR A 734 22.73 -8.42 -32.38
CA THR A 734 24.05 -7.76 -32.53
C THR A 734 24.80 -7.55 -31.20
N GLY A 735 24.22 -7.98 -30.08
CA GLY A 735 24.72 -7.73 -28.73
C GLY A 735 26.14 -8.26 -28.52
N GLU A 736 26.44 -9.49 -28.94
CA GLU A 736 27.79 -10.08 -28.79
C GLU A 736 28.88 -9.22 -29.44
N ALA A 737 28.64 -8.74 -30.66
CA ALA A 737 29.56 -7.85 -31.36
C ALA A 737 29.70 -6.49 -30.65
N ARG A 738 28.58 -5.87 -30.24
CA ARG A 738 28.61 -4.59 -29.49
C ARG A 738 29.27 -4.73 -28.13
N LEU A 739 29.06 -5.85 -27.42
CA LEU A 739 29.70 -6.19 -26.15
C LEU A 739 31.21 -6.36 -26.30
N LYS A 740 31.66 -6.98 -27.39
CA LYS A 740 33.09 -7.09 -27.71
C LYS A 740 33.73 -5.72 -27.93
N THR A 741 33.08 -4.84 -28.72
CA THR A 741 33.55 -3.45 -28.92
C THR A 741 33.53 -2.64 -27.63
N LEU A 742 32.46 -2.73 -26.83
CA LEU A 742 32.34 -2.07 -25.52
C LEU A 742 33.47 -2.49 -24.57
N ARG A 743 33.79 -3.79 -24.49
CA ARG A 743 34.87 -4.30 -23.64
C ARG A 743 36.23 -3.74 -24.06
N ALA A 744 36.55 -3.80 -25.35
CA ALA A 744 37.78 -3.23 -25.89
C ALA A 744 37.87 -1.70 -25.65
N ALA A 745 36.78 -0.96 -25.87
CA ALA A 745 36.72 0.48 -25.61
C ALA A 745 36.96 0.82 -24.13
N THR A 746 36.29 0.12 -23.22
CA THR A 746 36.48 0.23 -21.76
C THR A 746 37.92 -0.10 -21.34
N GLU A 747 38.51 -1.15 -21.88
CA GLU A 747 39.87 -1.60 -21.57
C GLU A 747 40.93 -0.58 -22.04
N MET A 748 40.80 -0.06 -23.27
CA MET A 748 41.69 0.97 -23.81
C MET A 748 41.57 2.30 -23.04
N LEU A 749 40.35 2.71 -22.67
CA LEU A 749 40.15 3.89 -21.81
C LEU A 749 40.76 3.68 -20.41
N ARG A 750 40.49 2.55 -19.76
CA ARG A 750 41.01 2.20 -18.42
C ARG A 750 42.54 2.20 -18.40
N SER A 751 43.15 1.42 -19.29
CA SER A 751 44.62 1.27 -19.37
C SER A 751 45.32 2.56 -19.85
N GLY A 752 44.66 3.34 -20.72
CA GLY A 752 45.16 4.64 -21.17
C GLY A 752 45.13 5.71 -20.07
N ILE A 753 44.03 5.80 -19.31
CA ILE A 753 43.87 6.77 -18.21
C ILE A 753 44.77 6.42 -17.03
N ALA A 754 44.94 5.13 -16.71
CA ALA A 754 45.88 4.66 -15.68
C ALA A 754 47.36 4.97 -16.00
N ARG A 755 47.68 5.39 -17.23
CA ARG A 755 49.01 5.89 -17.66
C ARG A 755 49.10 7.43 -17.68
N ILE A 756 48.11 8.15 -17.17
CA ILE A 756 48.17 9.62 -17.02
C ILE A 756 48.69 9.95 -15.61
N PRO A 757 49.81 10.67 -15.46
CA PRO A 757 50.35 11.02 -14.14
C PRO A 757 49.33 11.75 -13.26
N ASN A 758 49.36 11.45 -11.96
CA ASN A 758 48.49 12.02 -10.93
C ASN A 758 46.99 11.72 -11.09
N LEU A 759 46.58 10.79 -11.97
CA LEU A 759 45.21 10.28 -12.06
C LEU A 759 45.15 8.79 -11.69
N ARG A 760 44.05 8.38 -11.06
CA ARG A 760 43.81 6.99 -10.63
C ARG A 760 42.43 6.52 -11.08
N VAL A 761 42.33 5.29 -11.59
CA VAL A 761 41.06 4.66 -11.99
C VAL A 761 40.52 3.75 -10.87
N ARG A 762 39.20 3.78 -10.66
CA ARG A 762 38.42 2.85 -9.82
C ARG A 762 37.28 2.17 -10.58
N GLY A 763 36.76 1.11 -9.97
CA GLY A 763 35.71 0.25 -10.50
C GLY A 763 36.26 -1.08 -11.01
N SER A 764 35.41 -2.11 -11.05
CA SER A 764 35.74 -3.44 -11.56
C SER A 764 36.12 -3.39 -13.05
N GLU A 765 37.04 -4.23 -13.49
CA GLU A 765 37.58 -4.20 -14.87
C GLU A 765 36.50 -4.49 -15.92
N VAL A 766 35.54 -5.35 -15.60
CA VAL A 766 34.39 -5.66 -16.46
C VAL A 766 33.27 -4.60 -16.43
N SER A 767 33.38 -3.57 -15.58
CA SER A 767 32.40 -2.49 -15.51
C SER A 767 32.55 -1.53 -16.69
N PRO A 768 31.46 -1.20 -17.42
CA PRO A 768 31.50 -0.22 -18.51
C PRO A 768 31.65 1.22 -17.98
N MET A 769 31.43 1.44 -16.68
CA MET A 769 31.66 2.71 -15.99
C MET A 769 32.85 2.59 -15.03
N MET A 770 33.73 3.59 -15.05
CA MET A 770 34.86 3.75 -14.14
C MET A 770 34.89 5.16 -13.55
N CYS A 771 35.44 5.28 -12.35
CA CYS A 771 35.63 6.56 -11.68
C CYS A 771 37.10 6.97 -11.75
N VAL A 772 37.38 8.21 -12.16
CA VAL A 772 38.76 8.74 -12.24
C VAL A 772 38.97 9.79 -11.15
N GLU A 773 39.86 9.47 -10.22
CA GLU A 773 40.24 10.26 -9.04
C GLU A 773 41.58 10.98 -9.29
N VAL A 774 41.88 12.04 -8.52
CA VAL A 774 43.25 12.59 -8.46
C VAL A 774 44.04 11.78 -7.44
N ASP A 775 45.24 11.35 -7.81
CA ASP A 775 46.10 10.58 -6.90
C ASP A 775 46.88 11.50 -5.94
N GLY A 776 47.12 11.03 -4.72
CA GLY A 776 47.86 11.79 -3.69
C GLY A 776 47.21 13.11 -3.24
N VAL A 777 45.86 13.19 -3.17
CA VAL A 777 45.15 14.37 -2.66
C VAL A 777 44.24 13.99 -1.48
N ASP A 778 44.63 14.39 -0.26
CA ASP A 778 43.84 14.12 0.94
C ASP A 778 42.65 15.08 1.14
N ASP A 779 42.72 16.32 0.62
CA ASP A 779 41.58 17.25 0.68
C ASP A 779 40.56 16.98 -0.44
N VAL A 780 39.42 16.41 -0.03
CA VAL A 780 38.20 16.20 -0.83
C VAL A 780 37.67 17.49 -1.50
N LYS A 781 38.04 18.69 -1.04
CA LYS A 781 37.73 19.96 -1.72
C LYS A 781 38.73 20.26 -2.84
N GLU A 782 40.03 20.12 -2.59
CA GLU A 782 41.09 20.30 -3.59
C GLU A 782 40.91 19.30 -4.74
N ALA A 783 40.73 18.01 -4.42
CA ALA A 783 40.48 16.97 -5.42
C ALA A 783 39.24 17.28 -6.28
N ALA A 784 38.14 17.73 -5.66
CA ALA A 784 36.94 18.12 -6.40
C ALA A 784 37.17 19.33 -7.31
N ALA A 785 37.90 20.35 -6.86
CA ALA A 785 38.22 21.53 -7.66
C ALA A 785 39.13 21.16 -8.85
N ASN A 786 40.18 20.38 -8.61
CA ASN A 786 41.12 19.92 -9.63
C ASN A 786 40.39 19.10 -10.73
N LEU A 787 39.44 18.24 -10.36
CA LEU A 787 38.64 17.48 -11.33
C LEU A 787 37.61 18.36 -12.06
N GLU A 788 36.96 19.33 -11.39
CA GLU A 788 36.05 20.29 -12.06
C GLU A 788 36.82 21.14 -13.09
N ASP A 789 38.10 21.44 -12.82
CA ASP A 789 38.99 22.17 -13.73
C ASP A 789 39.50 21.30 -14.89
N ILE A 790 39.93 20.06 -14.65
CA ILE A 790 40.29 19.09 -15.69
C ILE A 790 39.10 18.82 -16.61
N SER A 791 37.91 18.61 -16.04
CA SER A 791 36.65 18.43 -16.77
C SER A 791 36.37 19.62 -17.68
N ARG A 792 36.49 20.85 -17.16
CA ARG A 792 36.29 22.10 -17.90
C ARG A 792 37.28 22.27 -19.07
N ILE A 793 38.55 21.92 -18.89
CA ILE A 793 39.57 22.00 -19.96
C ILE A 793 39.34 20.92 -21.03
N ALA A 794 38.98 19.69 -20.62
CA ALA A 794 38.64 18.62 -21.55
C ALA A 794 37.39 18.97 -22.39
N GLN A 795 36.37 19.56 -21.75
CA GLN A 795 35.15 20.04 -22.39
C GLN A 795 35.42 21.11 -23.45
N THR A 796 36.25 22.13 -23.19
CA THR A 796 36.56 23.15 -24.19
C THR A 796 37.38 22.62 -25.38
N GLN A 797 38.12 21.53 -25.19
CA GLN A 797 38.83 20.81 -26.27
C GLN A 797 37.94 19.80 -27.02
N GLY A 798 36.69 19.58 -26.58
CA GLY A 798 35.71 18.73 -27.26
C GLY A 798 35.53 17.33 -26.69
N VAL A 799 35.98 17.07 -25.46
CA VAL A 799 35.73 15.80 -24.74
C VAL A 799 34.63 15.99 -23.69
N GLY A 800 33.51 15.31 -23.90
CA GLY A 800 32.35 15.31 -23.02
C GLY A 800 32.59 14.45 -21.78
N VAL A 801 33.26 15.04 -20.78
CA VAL A 801 33.50 14.42 -19.46
C VAL A 801 33.03 15.34 -18.31
N CYS A 802 32.43 14.80 -17.26
CA CYS A 802 31.98 15.57 -16.09
C CYS A 802 32.40 14.94 -14.74
N CYS A 803 32.55 15.80 -13.73
CA CYS A 803 32.60 15.39 -12.32
C CYS A 803 31.21 14.92 -11.87
N PHE A 804 31.15 13.71 -11.32
CA PHE A 804 29.92 13.17 -10.76
C PHE A 804 29.69 13.74 -9.35
N ASN A 805 28.52 14.35 -9.12
CA ASN A 805 28.17 14.98 -7.84
C ASN A 805 27.65 13.95 -6.81
N ASN A 806 28.50 13.01 -6.42
CA ASN A 806 28.14 11.88 -5.55
C ASN A 806 27.78 12.25 -4.09
N ARG A 807 27.80 13.54 -3.72
CA ARG A 807 27.69 14.03 -2.32
C ARG A 807 26.26 13.91 -1.76
N PRO A 808 25.90 12.90 -0.94
CA PRO A 808 24.54 12.68 -0.48
C PRO A 808 24.32 13.40 0.85
N LYS A 809 24.11 14.72 0.82
CA LYS A 809 24.00 15.54 2.04
C LYS A 809 22.73 15.30 2.87
N ILE A 810 21.75 14.55 2.35
CA ILE A 810 20.43 14.33 2.95
C ILE A 810 20.10 12.84 2.88
N GLY A 811 19.66 12.24 4.00
CA GLY A 811 19.17 10.86 4.05
C GLY A 811 19.78 9.97 5.15
N LEU A 812 19.45 8.68 5.07
CA LEU A 812 20.05 7.60 5.87
C LEU A 812 21.49 7.37 5.40
N ARG A 813 22.47 7.35 6.31
CA ARG A 813 23.89 7.18 5.99
C ARG A 813 24.45 5.86 6.55
N PRO A 814 25.32 5.14 5.81
CA PRO A 814 26.23 4.15 6.38
C PRO A 814 27.29 4.82 7.28
N SER A 815 28.03 4.00 8.04
CA SER A 815 29.08 4.45 8.97
C SER A 815 30.35 4.99 8.29
N ARG A 816 30.61 4.61 7.04
CA ARG A 816 31.61 5.23 6.17
C ARG A 816 30.95 5.69 4.88
N ASP A 817 31.18 6.93 4.48
CA ASP A 817 30.65 7.48 3.22
C ASP A 817 31.57 7.07 2.07
N VAL A 818 31.51 5.78 1.67
CA VAL A 818 32.32 5.19 0.58
C VAL A 818 32.11 5.94 -0.74
N ASN A 819 30.98 6.64 -0.87
CA ASN A 819 30.56 7.42 -2.02
C ASN A 819 30.99 8.91 -1.95
N ALA A 820 31.70 9.35 -0.91
CA ALA A 820 32.09 10.75 -0.75
C ALA A 820 33.24 11.23 -1.67
N ILE A 821 33.92 10.31 -2.37
CA ILE A 821 35.14 10.61 -3.13
C ILE A 821 34.78 11.37 -4.43
N PRO A 822 35.42 12.53 -4.73
CA PRO A 822 35.23 13.22 -5.99
C PRO A 822 35.88 12.45 -7.14
N ALA A 823 35.14 12.23 -8.23
CA ALA A 823 35.63 11.56 -9.42
C ALA A 823 35.04 12.13 -10.72
N LEU A 824 35.78 12.04 -11.82
CA LEU A 824 35.20 12.09 -13.16
C LEU A 824 34.50 10.76 -13.44
N ARG A 825 33.28 10.82 -13.99
CA ARG A 825 32.58 9.63 -14.51
C ARG A 825 33.04 9.37 -15.93
N VAL A 826 33.68 8.23 -16.17
CA VAL A 826 34.11 7.78 -17.50
C VAL A 826 33.42 6.47 -17.84
N CYS A 827 32.88 6.38 -19.06
CA CYS A 827 32.17 5.23 -19.59
C CYS A 827 32.79 4.81 -20.93
N GLY A 828 33.05 3.52 -21.08
CA GLY A 828 33.25 2.92 -22.40
C GLY A 828 31.92 2.82 -23.14
N SER A 829 31.94 2.89 -24.46
CA SER A 829 30.75 2.69 -25.31
C SER A 829 31.12 2.03 -26.63
N ALA A 830 30.25 1.14 -27.12
CA ALA A 830 30.43 0.40 -28.37
C ALA A 830 30.48 1.28 -29.65
N VAL A 831 30.26 2.59 -29.55
CA VAL A 831 30.42 3.56 -30.66
C VAL A 831 31.73 4.35 -30.62
N GLN A 832 32.54 4.22 -29.56
CA GLN A 832 33.84 4.88 -29.47
C GLN A 832 34.86 4.11 -30.31
N THR A 833 35.47 4.77 -31.30
CA THR A 833 36.59 4.18 -32.07
C THR A 833 37.90 4.29 -31.29
N GLU A 834 38.92 3.56 -31.71
CA GLU A 834 40.27 3.74 -31.14
C GLU A 834 40.78 5.18 -31.36
N GLN A 835 40.45 5.83 -32.48
CA GLN A 835 40.84 7.22 -32.74
C GLN A 835 40.19 8.19 -31.75
N ASP A 836 38.91 7.98 -31.42
CA ASP A 836 38.19 8.75 -30.40
C ASP A 836 38.84 8.59 -29.01
N ILE A 837 39.24 7.36 -28.67
CA ILE A 837 39.87 7.03 -27.40
C ILE A 837 41.28 7.64 -27.31
N GLN A 838 42.11 7.54 -28.34
CA GLN A 838 43.42 8.19 -28.36
C GLN A 838 43.30 9.73 -28.29
N PHE A 839 42.27 10.32 -28.93
CA PHE A 839 41.95 11.74 -28.79
C PHE A 839 41.56 12.10 -27.35
N VAL A 840 40.67 11.34 -26.72
CA VAL A 840 40.28 11.51 -25.31
C VAL A 840 41.50 11.43 -24.38
N LEU A 841 42.36 10.42 -24.54
CA LEU A 841 43.56 10.23 -23.73
C LEU A 841 44.56 11.39 -23.89
N LYS A 842 44.73 11.91 -25.11
CA LYS A 842 45.55 13.10 -25.37
C LYS A 842 45.01 14.34 -24.65
N VAL A 843 43.71 14.60 -24.75
CA VAL A 843 43.04 15.75 -24.13
C VAL A 843 43.07 15.66 -22.60
N LEU A 844 42.72 14.50 -22.02
CA LEU A 844 42.77 14.29 -20.57
C LEU A 844 44.19 14.42 -20.01
N ARG A 845 45.21 13.91 -20.72
CA ARG A 845 46.62 14.07 -20.32
C ARG A 845 47.06 15.54 -20.34
N GLY A 846 46.65 16.30 -21.36
CA GLY A 846 46.91 17.74 -21.43
C GLY A 846 46.24 18.53 -20.31
N ALA A 847 44.96 18.26 -20.06
CA ALA A 847 44.19 18.89 -18.98
C ALA A 847 44.75 18.56 -17.60
N ALA A 848 45.09 17.30 -17.33
CA ALA A 848 45.71 16.87 -16.08
C ALA A 848 47.09 17.51 -15.86
N ALA A 849 47.94 17.55 -16.90
CA ALA A 849 49.23 18.23 -16.82
C ALA A 849 49.09 19.74 -16.55
N GLN A 850 48.10 20.41 -17.15
CA GLN A 850 47.84 21.84 -16.94
C GLN A 850 47.37 22.15 -15.51
N VAL A 851 46.58 21.27 -14.88
CA VAL A 851 46.02 21.50 -13.53
C VAL A 851 46.94 20.98 -12.41
N LEU A 852 47.62 19.87 -12.63
CA LEU A 852 48.36 19.14 -11.58
C LEU A 852 49.90 19.26 -11.70
N GLY A 853 50.41 19.79 -12.82
CA GLY A 853 51.85 19.80 -13.16
C GLY A 853 52.75 20.68 -12.28
N SER A 854 52.19 21.43 -11.33
CA SER A 854 52.95 22.25 -10.36
C SER A 854 53.41 21.48 -9.11
N ARG A 855 52.90 20.26 -8.89
CA ARG A 855 53.31 19.40 -7.76
C ARG A 855 54.71 18.84 -8.02
N LYS A 856 55.73 19.42 -7.37
CA LYS A 856 57.07 18.78 -7.27
C LYS A 856 56.90 17.38 -6.68
N VAL A 857 57.40 16.37 -7.38
CA VAL A 857 57.50 15.00 -6.86
C VAL A 857 58.46 15.03 -5.66
N ALA A 858 57.93 14.90 -4.45
CA ALA A 858 58.74 14.64 -3.27
C ALA A 858 59.37 13.25 -3.42
N GLY A 859 60.68 13.15 -3.14
CA GLY A 859 61.46 11.96 -3.46
C GLY A 859 60.96 10.70 -2.76
N GLY A 860 60.30 9.82 -3.53
CA GLY A 860 59.97 8.45 -3.18
C GLY A 860 60.04 7.62 -4.45
N GLU A 861 60.59 6.41 -4.36
CA GLU A 861 60.76 5.53 -5.53
C GLU A 861 59.40 5.25 -6.20
N VAL A 862 59.40 5.12 -7.53
CA VAL A 862 58.24 4.63 -8.27
C VAL A 862 58.09 3.13 -8.02
N ARG A 863 57.57 2.79 -6.84
CA ARG A 863 56.90 1.52 -6.62
C ARG A 863 55.62 1.53 -7.44
N CYS A 864 55.74 1.05 -8.68
CA CYS A 864 54.66 0.24 -9.22
C CYS A 864 54.22 -0.72 -8.11
N PRO A 865 52.92 -0.85 -7.81
CA PRO A 865 52.46 -2.10 -7.25
C PRO A 865 52.96 -3.18 -8.21
N SER A 866 53.78 -4.11 -7.71
CA SER A 866 53.74 -5.44 -8.30
C SER A 866 52.27 -5.90 -8.32
N PRO A 867 51.85 -6.74 -9.28
CA PRO A 867 50.56 -7.40 -9.11
C PRO A 867 50.59 -8.02 -7.72
N ALA A 868 49.73 -7.53 -6.83
CA ALA A 868 49.64 -8.05 -5.48
C ALA A 868 49.12 -9.46 -5.68
N LEU A 869 50.03 -10.45 -5.61
CA LEU A 869 49.67 -11.83 -5.85
C LEU A 869 48.44 -12.11 -5.02
N GLU A 870 47.39 -12.57 -5.69
CA GLU A 870 46.58 -13.61 -5.11
C GLU A 870 47.58 -14.65 -4.59
N LYS A 871 47.83 -14.63 -3.28
CA LYS A 871 48.32 -15.85 -2.65
C LYS A 871 47.26 -16.86 -3.02
N GLU A 872 47.66 -17.87 -3.80
CA GLU A 872 46.91 -19.10 -3.93
C GLU A 872 46.70 -19.61 -2.50
N THR A 873 45.56 -19.23 -1.92
CA THR A 873 45.00 -19.97 -0.82
C THR A 873 44.66 -21.30 -1.45
N ASP A 874 45.51 -22.29 -1.18
CA ASP A 874 45.30 -23.69 -1.52
C ASP A 874 44.08 -24.21 -0.75
N VAL A 875 42.92 -23.72 -1.17
CA VAL A 875 41.60 -24.24 -0.86
C VAL A 875 41.54 -25.55 -1.60
N LYS A 876 42.14 -26.58 -0.96
CA LYS A 876 42.18 -27.97 -1.41
C LYS A 876 40.85 -28.28 -2.07
N ARG A 877 40.87 -28.48 -3.39
CA ARG A 877 39.68 -28.74 -4.19
C ARG A 877 38.92 -29.90 -3.54
N SER A 878 37.77 -29.61 -2.92
CA SER A 878 36.81 -30.62 -2.51
C SER A 878 36.61 -31.55 -3.71
N PRO A 879 36.92 -32.86 -3.59
CA PRO A 879 37.04 -33.71 -4.76
C PRO A 879 35.72 -33.71 -5.53
N ILE A 880 35.82 -33.48 -6.84
CA ILE A 880 34.67 -33.42 -7.74
C ILE A 880 33.90 -34.73 -7.60
N LEU A 881 32.73 -34.68 -6.96
CA LEU A 881 31.75 -35.75 -7.00
C LEU A 881 31.23 -35.85 -8.43
N LYS A 882 31.93 -36.65 -9.24
CA LYS A 882 31.45 -37.09 -10.55
C LYS A 882 30.04 -37.66 -10.35
N HIS A 883 29.07 -37.16 -11.11
CA HIS A 883 27.73 -37.73 -11.13
C HIS A 883 27.74 -39.14 -11.75
N SER A 884 28.02 -40.16 -10.93
CA SER A 884 27.56 -41.52 -11.18
C SER A 884 26.10 -41.63 -10.77
N GLN A 885 25.28 -42.23 -11.63
CA GLN A 885 23.88 -42.54 -11.32
C GLN A 885 23.82 -43.70 -10.31
N PRO A 886 23.07 -43.59 -9.20
CA PRO A 886 22.73 -44.74 -8.36
C PRO A 886 21.37 -45.32 -8.80
N SER A 887 21.35 -46.61 -9.15
CA SER A 887 20.14 -47.42 -9.19
C SER A 887 19.56 -47.63 -7.77
N LEU A 888 18.30 -48.05 -7.67
CA LEU A 888 17.73 -48.51 -6.40
C LEU A 888 18.37 -49.84 -6.00
N GLU A 889 18.75 -49.97 -4.73
CA GLU A 889 18.86 -51.26 -4.05
C GLU A 889 18.59 -51.09 -2.55
N ILE A 890 18.15 -52.16 -1.88
CA ILE A 890 17.64 -52.15 -0.49
C ILE A 890 18.33 -53.28 0.29
N VAL A 891 19.04 -52.96 1.37
CA VAL A 891 19.65 -53.95 2.29
C VAL A 891 19.56 -53.49 3.75
N ASP A 892 19.41 -54.44 4.67
CA ASP A 892 19.01 -54.27 6.07
C ASP A 892 20.09 -53.83 7.08
N ILE A 893 19.64 -53.53 8.31
CA ILE A 893 20.46 -53.17 9.48
C ILE A 893 20.46 -54.31 10.53
N PRO A 894 21.63 -54.80 11.00
CA PRO A 894 21.73 -55.81 12.07
C PRO A 894 21.30 -55.32 13.48
N LYS A 895 21.16 -56.26 14.44
CA LYS A 895 20.55 -56.03 15.78
C LYS A 895 21.56 -56.19 16.95
N GLN A 896 21.14 -55.67 18.13
CA GLN A 896 21.70 -55.91 19.49
C GLN A 896 23.10 -55.32 19.77
N GLN A 897 23.62 -55.12 21.00
CA GLN A 897 23.15 -54.83 22.40
C GLN A 897 24.44 -54.44 23.19
N LYS A 898 24.52 -53.70 24.31
CA LYS A 898 23.67 -52.98 25.30
C LYS A 898 24.42 -51.66 25.64
N GLY A 899 23.94 -50.69 26.44
CA GLY A 899 22.67 -50.46 27.15
C GLY A 899 22.88 -49.46 28.31
N PHE A 900 21.91 -48.60 28.61
CA PHE A 900 21.90 -47.69 29.78
C PHE A 900 20.45 -47.41 30.22
N VAL A 901 20.22 -47.03 31.49
CA VAL A 901 18.89 -47.08 32.11
C VAL A 901 18.22 -45.70 32.26
N ALA A 902 17.13 -45.52 31.50
CA ALA A 902 15.93 -44.72 31.77
C ALA A 902 16.03 -43.33 32.45
N GLU A 903 15.91 -42.29 31.62
CA GLU A 903 14.99 -41.18 31.90
C GLU A 903 13.77 -41.26 30.97
N ARG A 904 12.58 -40.81 31.41
CA ARG A 904 11.30 -41.05 30.72
C ARG A 904 11.01 -40.05 29.60
N GLY A 905 11.52 -40.32 28.41
CA GLY A 905 11.11 -39.65 27.16
C GLY A 905 9.66 -39.95 26.73
N VAL A 906 9.10 -39.09 25.87
CA VAL A 906 7.72 -39.23 25.34
C VAL A 906 7.60 -40.45 24.41
N ASN A 907 6.55 -41.24 24.60
CA ASN A 907 6.37 -42.53 23.96
C ASN A 907 6.18 -42.42 22.42
N MET A 908 7.07 -43.02 21.63
CA MET A 908 7.10 -42.86 20.16
C MET A 908 5.79 -43.19 19.41
N PRO A 909 4.98 -44.21 19.79
CA PRO A 909 3.67 -44.44 19.18
C PRO A 909 2.71 -43.24 19.26
N PHE A 910 2.82 -42.40 20.31
CA PHE A 910 2.05 -41.17 20.42
C PHE A 910 2.49 -40.12 19.39
N LEU A 911 3.79 -39.97 19.16
CA LEU A 911 4.33 -39.06 18.13
C LEU A 911 3.97 -39.53 16.71
N VAL A 912 4.03 -40.85 16.45
CA VAL A 912 3.58 -41.44 15.18
C VAL A 912 2.07 -41.26 14.98
N ALA A 913 1.25 -41.48 16.02
CA ALA A 913 -0.19 -41.24 15.94
C ALA A 913 -0.52 -39.76 15.65
N VAL A 914 0.12 -38.83 16.36
CA VAL A 914 -0.03 -37.38 16.13
C VAL A 914 0.41 -36.99 14.71
N TRP A 915 1.50 -37.56 14.19
CA TRP A 915 1.96 -37.30 12.82
C TRP A 915 1.01 -37.86 11.76
N SER A 916 0.50 -39.08 11.93
CA SER A 916 -0.52 -39.68 11.05
C SER A 916 -1.83 -38.89 11.06
N ILE A 917 -2.28 -38.43 12.23
CA ILE A 917 -3.45 -37.55 12.35
C ILE A 917 -3.21 -36.21 11.63
N LEU A 918 -2.05 -35.58 11.81
CA LEU A 918 -1.69 -34.34 11.09
C LEU A 918 -1.60 -34.54 9.57
N SER A 919 -1.17 -35.71 9.11
CA SER A 919 -1.10 -36.06 7.68
C SER A 919 -2.50 -36.25 7.09
N LEU A 920 -3.37 -36.99 7.76
CA LEU A 920 -4.81 -37.11 7.44
C LEU A 920 -5.49 -35.74 7.38
N TYR A 921 -5.28 -34.89 8.41
CA TYR A 921 -5.87 -33.56 8.49
C TYR A 921 -5.40 -32.64 7.35
N ARG A 922 -4.10 -32.71 6.97
CA ARG A 922 -3.56 -32.00 5.79
C ARG A 922 -4.12 -32.51 4.47
N SER A 923 -4.39 -33.81 4.35
CA SER A 923 -4.99 -34.39 3.14
C SER A 923 -6.48 -34.01 3.00
N PHE A 924 -7.22 -34.04 4.12
CA PHE A 924 -8.62 -33.61 4.23
C PHE A 924 -8.79 -32.14 3.81
N LEU A 925 -8.01 -31.22 4.39
CA LEU A 925 -8.04 -29.80 4.02
C LEU A 925 -7.73 -29.53 2.54
N LYS A 926 -6.85 -30.35 1.92
CA LYS A 926 -6.58 -30.28 0.46
C LYS A 926 -7.72 -30.83 -0.39
N HIS A 927 -8.56 -31.72 0.14
CA HIS A 927 -9.73 -32.26 -0.57
C HIS A 927 -10.97 -31.37 -0.43
N GLU A 928 -11.28 -30.86 0.76
CA GLU A 928 -12.40 -29.90 0.96
C GLU A 928 -12.32 -28.74 -0.05
N SER A 929 -11.15 -28.11 -0.18
CA SER A 929 -10.92 -27.01 -1.11
C SER A 929 -11.29 -27.33 -2.57
N LYS A 930 -11.22 -28.61 -2.99
CA LYS A 930 -11.63 -29.07 -4.33
C LYS A 930 -13.10 -29.51 -4.41
N VAL A 931 -13.72 -29.91 -3.30
CA VAL A 931 -15.14 -30.31 -3.24
C VAL A 931 -16.03 -29.07 -3.17
N THR A 932 -15.72 -28.12 -2.28
CA THR A 932 -16.50 -26.90 -2.06
C THR A 932 -16.65 -26.07 -3.35
N GLY A 933 -15.59 -25.99 -4.15
CA GLY A 933 -15.61 -25.32 -5.46
C GLY A 933 -16.43 -26.01 -6.55
N ARG A 934 -16.82 -27.28 -6.38
CA ARG A 934 -17.70 -28.01 -7.31
C ARG A 934 -19.16 -28.03 -6.87
N PHE A 935 -19.41 -28.13 -5.55
CA PHE A 935 -20.76 -28.20 -5.00
C PHE A 935 -21.52 -26.89 -5.11
N ILE A 936 -20.86 -25.75 -4.87
CA ILE A 936 -21.52 -24.43 -4.80
C ILE A 936 -22.10 -24.00 -6.15
N ASP A 937 -21.33 -24.08 -7.24
CA ASP A 937 -21.80 -23.63 -8.55
C ASP A 937 -22.99 -24.49 -9.05
N GLY A 938 -23.06 -25.78 -8.69
CA GLY A 938 -24.20 -26.65 -8.99
C GLY A 938 -25.48 -26.26 -8.23
N TRP A 939 -25.39 -26.00 -6.92
CA TRP A 939 -26.54 -25.55 -6.11
C TRP A 939 -27.05 -24.15 -6.52
N LEU A 940 -26.16 -23.23 -6.88
CA LEU A 940 -26.55 -21.91 -7.40
C LEU A 940 -27.25 -22.01 -8.75
N HIS A 941 -26.82 -22.92 -9.63
CA HIS A 941 -27.51 -23.20 -10.89
C HIS A 941 -28.91 -23.76 -10.67
N LEU A 942 -29.09 -24.65 -9.67
CA LEU A 942 -30.37 -25.26 -9.31
C LEU A 942 -31.42 -24.20 -8.91
N PHE A 943 -30.99 -23.16 -8.18
CA PHE A 943 -31.83 -22.02 -7.78
C PHE A 943 -31.92 -20.89 -8.82
N ARG A 944 -31.42 -21.10 -10.06
CA ARG A 944 -31.38 -20.08 -11.14
C ARG A 944 -30.58 -18.81 -10.80
N LEU A 945 -29.67 -18.87 -9.81
CA LEU A 945 -28.81 -17.76 -9.39
C LEU A 945 -27.54 -17.68 -10.25
N ASP A 946 -27.72 -17.50 -11.57
CA ASP A 946 -26.62 -17.39 -12.54
C ASP A 946 -25.82 -16.08 -12.35
N ARG A 947 -24.49 -16.19 -12.47
CA ARG A 947 -23.54 -15.06 -12.64
C ARG A 947 -23.93 -14.13 -13.79
N ASN A 948 -24.60 -14.63 -14.81
CA ASN A 948 -25.06 -13.85 -15.98
C ASN A 948 -26.47 -13.26 -15.80
N SER A 949 -27.13 -13.49 -14.65
CA SER A 949 -28.50 -13.00 -14.41
C SER A 949 -28.62 -11.49 -14.63
N THR A 950 -29.64 -11.06 -15.37
CA THR A 950 -29.88 -9.64 -15.65
C THR A 950 -30.12 -8.82 -14.38
N SER A 951 -30.61 -9.43 -13.30
CA SER A 951 -30.88 -8.77 -12.01
C SER A 951 -29.59 -8.27 -11.31
N PRO A 952 -29.46 -6.95 -11.04
CA PRO A 952 -28.34 -6.41 -10.26
C PRO A 952 -28.29 -6.93 -8.82
N ALA A 953 -29.43 -7.31 -8.25
CA ALA A 953 -29.50 -7.89 -6.90
C ALA A 953 -28.91 -9.32 -6.87
N VAL A 954 -29.22 -10.15 -7.87
CA VAL A 954 -28.65 -11.51 -8.00
C VAL A 954 -27.15 -11.45 -8.25
N ARG A 955 -26.69 -10.57 -9.15
CA ARG A 955 -25.26 -10.36 -9.38
C ARG A 955 -24.53 -9.79 -8.16
N SER A 956 -25.12 -8.81 -7.46
CA SER A 956 -24.55 -8.29 -6.20
C SER A 956 -24.47 -9.37 -5.12
N PHE A 957 -25.50 -10.20 -4.97
CA PHE A 957 -25.49 -11.34 -4.05
C PHE A 957 -24.40 -12.36 -4.40
N TYR A 958 -24.30 -12.76 -5.66
CA TYR A 958 -23.26 -13.70 -6.15
C TYR A 958 -21.84 -13.17 -5.94
N VAL A 959 -21.60 -11.88 -6.25
CA VAL A 959 -20.31 -11.22 -6.04
C VAL A 959 -20.00 -11.06 -4.55
N LEU A 960 -20.95 -10.62 -3.73
CA LEU A 960 -20.76 -10.45 -2.28
C LEU A 960 -20.49 -11.81 -1.61
N ALA A 961 -21.20 -12.86 -2.01
CA ALA A 961 -20.99 -14.22 -1.52
C ALA A 961 -19.58 -14.76 -1.86
N ARG A 962 -19.09 -14.56 -3.10
CA ARG A 962 -17.73 -14.96 -3.48
C ARG A 962 -16.64 -14.07 -2.86
N PHE A 963 -16.88 -12.78 -2.64
CA PHE A 963 -15.88 -11.83 -2.12
C PHE A 963 -15.77 -11.87 -0.59
N VAL A 964 -16.89 -12.03 0.12
CA VAL A 964 -16.94 -12.23 1.58
C VAL A 964 -16.88 -13.74 1.88
N GLY A 965 -15.88 -14.41 1.33
CA GLY A 965 -15.69 -15.87 1.33
C GLY A 965 -15.39 -16.49 2.69
N SER A 966 -16.34 -16.38 3.63
CA SER A 966 -16.35 -17.07 4.92
C SER A 966 -17.65 -17.83 5.12
N HIS A 967 -17.58 -18.99 5.76
CA HIS A 967 -18.73 -19.86 6.03
C HIS A 967 -19.88 -19.14 6.77
N SER A 968 -19.54 -18.10 7.55
CA SER A 968 -20.43 -17.19 8.26
C SER A 968 -21.38 -16.40 7.36
N THR A 969 -20.97 -16.03 6.14
CA THR A 969 -21.79 -15.15 5.28
C THR A 969 -23.00 -15.92 4.72
N TYR A 970 -22.79 -17.15 4.28
CA TYR A 970 -23.87 -18.03 3.81
C TYR A 970 -24.84 -18.41 4.94
N ALA A 971 -24.31 -18.72 6.14
CA ALA A 971 -25.13 -19.05 7.31
C ALA A 971 -25.96 -17.88 7.85
N ALA A 972 -25.53 -16.63 7.64
CA ALA A 972 -26.25 -15.45 8.09
C ALA A 972 -27.19 -14.87 7.01
N VAL A 973 -26.72 -14.76 5.77
CA VAL A 973 -27.44 -14.01 4.71
C VAL A 973 -28.54 -14.83 4.06
N LEU A 974 -28.46 -16.18 3.97
CA LEU A 974 -29.62 -16.97 3.50
C LEU A 974 -30.83 -16.81 4.45
N PRO A 975 -30.69 -17.03 5.78
CA PRO A 975 -31.79 -16.79 6.70
C PRO A 975 -32.26 -15.33 6.73
N MET A 976 -31.35 -14.34 6.66
CA MET A 976 -31.76 -12.93 6.61
C MET A 976 -32.48 -12.56 5.30
N ALA A 977 -32.15 -13.19 4.17
CA ALA A 977 -32.86 -12.96 2.91
C ALA A 977 -34.28 -13.59 2.94
N PHE A 978 -34.42 -14.82 3.43
CA PHE A 978 -35.73 -15.43 3.67
C PHE A 978 -36.56 -14.61 4.67
N TRP A 979 -35.94 -14.09 5.73
CA TRP A 979 -36.57 -13.23 6.74
C TRP A 979 -37.01 -11.86 6.19
N ALA A 980 -36.29 -11.29 5.23
CA ALA A 980 -36.55 -9.96 4.68
C ALA A 980 -37.67 -9.91 3.62
N PHE A 981 -38.01 -11.03 2.97
CA PHE A 981 -38.98 -11.07 1.88
C PHE A 981 -40.31 -11.80 2.19
N GLY A 982 -40.49 -12.29 3.42
CA GLY A 982 -41.77 -12.77 3.96
C GLY A 982 -41.76 -14.24 4.41
N CYS A 983 -42.66 -14.67 5.30
CA CYS A 983 -43.88 -14.00 5.77
C CYS A 983 -44.16 -14.21 7.28
N HIS A 984 -44.90 -13.25 7.86
CA HIS A 984 -45.43 -13.18 9.23
C HIS A 984 -44.45 -13.22 10.42
N ALA A 985 -44.77 -12.44 11.45
CA ALA A 985 -43.80 -12.01 12.47
C ALA A 985 -44.00 -12.71 13.83
N GLN A 986 -43.02 -13.52 14.24
CA GLN A 986 -42.85 -13.96 15.64
C GLN A 986 -41.38 -14.28 16.04
N ALA A 987 -40.40 -14.08 15.14
CA ALA A 987 -39.00 -14.50 15.32
C ALA A 987 -38.13 -13.60 16.24
N ALA A 988 -38.71 -12.60 16.93
CA ALA A 988 -37.94 -11.61 17.68
C ALA A 988 -37.23 -12.18 18.93
N ILE A 989 -37.86 -13.13 19.64
CA ILE A 989 -37.40 -13.56 20.98
C ILE A 989 -36.03 -14.28 20.93
N PRO A 990 -35.77 -15.27 20.05
CA PRO A 990 -34.44 -15.91 19.97
C PRO A 990 -33.34 -14.92 19.56
N LEU A 991 -33.66 -13.96 18.68
CA LEU A 991 -32.72 -12.95 18.21
C LEU A 991 -32.35 -11.96 19.32
N ILE A 992 -33.32 -11.57 20.16
CA ILE A 992 -33.12 -10.77 21.37
C ILE A 992 -32.30 -11.55 22.41
N PHE A 993 -32.57 -12.84 22.61
CA PHE A 993 -31.83 -13.68 23.56
C PHE A 993 -30.36 -13.84 23.15
N TYR A 994 -30.10 -14.17 21.87
CA TYR A 994 -28.77 -14.26 21.28
C TYR A 994 -28.00 -12.93 21.40
N SER A 995 -28.65 -11.81 21.05
CA SER A 995 -28.06 -10.47 21.13
C SER A 995 -27.68 -10.09 22.57
N ASN A 996 -28.53 -10.42 23.56
CA ASN A 996 -28.23 -10.15 24.97
C ASN A 996 -27.10 -11.04 25.51
N LEU A 997 -27.04 -12.33 25.17
CA LEU A 997 -25.93 -13.21 25.56
C LEU A 997 -24.59 -12.75 24.97
N CYS A 998 -24.57 -12.35 23.69
CA CYS A 998 -23.39 -11.74 23.08
C CYS A 998 -23.01 -10.41 23.74
N ALA A 999 -23.99 -9.56 24.08
CA ALA A 999 -23.74 -8.29 24.76
C ALA A 999 -23.15 -8.51 26.18
N VAL A 1000 -23.73 -9.41 26.97
CA VAL A 1000 -23.25 -9.76 28.33
C VAL A 1000 -21.83 -10.34 28.28
N GLY A 1001 -21.53 -11.26 27.35
CA GLY A 1001 -20.18 -11.79 27.16
C GLY A 1001 -19.14 -10.71 26.79
N CYS A 1002 -19.52 -9.78 25.90
CA CYS A 1002 -18.67 -8.64 25.56
C CYS A 1002 -18.50 -7.64 26.72
N MET A 1003 -19.53 -7.42 27.55
CA MET A 1003 -19.44 -6.55 28.73
C MET A 1003 -18.57 -7.18 29.83
N LEU A 1004 -18.66 -8.48 30.08
CA LEU A 1004 -17.77 -9.22 30.98
C LEU A 1004 -16.30 -9.09 30.53
N LYS A 1005 -16.01 -9.29 29.23
CA LYS A 1005 -14.66 -9.11 28.66
C LYS A 1005 -14.14 -7.67 28.85
N CYS A 1006 -15.01 -6.66 28.73
CA CYS A 1006 -14.67 -5.25 28.98
C CYS A 1006 -14.54 -4.87 30.47
N ALA A 1007 -15.15 -5.63 31.39
CA ALA A 1007 -15.07 -5.40 32.84
C ALA A 1007 -13.84 -6.08 33.48
N MET A 1008 -13.29 -7.11 32.84
CA MET A 1008 -12.14 -7.88 33.35
C MET A 1008 -10.80 -7.50 32.69
N MET A 1009 -10.80 -6.87 31.52
CA MET A 1009 -9.60 -6.24 30.93
C MET A 1009 -9.64 -4.73 31.15
N ASN A 1010 -8.47 -4.08 31.29
CA ASN A 1010 -8.35 -2.64 31.60
C ASN A 1010 -8.84 -1.70 30.46
N GLY A 1011 -10.16 -1.58 30.33
CA GLY A 1011 -10.91 -0.50 29.66
C GLY A 1011 -10.80 -0.34 28.13
N THR A 1012 -9.80 -0.93 27.49
CA THR A 1012 -9.26 -0.40 26.22
C THR A 1012 -9.47 -1.26 24.97
N ASN A 1013 -9.86 -2.54 25.08
CA ASN A 1013 -9.87 -3.46 23.93
C ASN A 1013 -11.21 -4.19 23.73
N ARG A 1014 -12.09 -3.64 22.88
CA ARG A 1014 -13.42 -4.19 22.53
C ARG A 1014 -13.35 -5.26 21.43
N GLY A 1015 -12.71 -6.39 21.70
CA GLY A 1015 -12.61 -7.52 20.76
C GLY A 1015 -13.88 -8.39 20.71
N TRP A 1016 -14.52 -8.49 19.55
CA TRP A 1016 -15.66 -9.40 19.29
C TRP A 1016 -15.29 -10.89 19.49
N PRO A 1017 -16.26 -11.79 19.71
CA PRO A 1017 -15.98 -13.23 19.89
C PRO A 1017 -15.54 -13.91 18.58
N SER A 1018 -14.71 -14.95 18.70
CA SER A 1018 -14.29 -15.78 17.56
C SER A 1018 -15.43 -16.66 17.02
N ILE A 1019 -15.52 -16.74 15.68
CA ILE A 1019 -16.60 -17.42 14.95
C ILE A 1019 -16.63 -18.93 15.25
N THR A 1020 -15.48 -19.57 15.42
CA THR A 1020 -15.37 -20.99 15.79
C THR A 1020 -16.13 -21.32 17.08
N SER A 1021 -16.12 -20.39 18.05
CA SER A 1021 -16.83 -20.56 19.31
C SER A 1021 -18.34 -20.31 19.16
N MET A 1022 -18.76 -19.41 18.27
CA MET A 1022 -20.19 -19.22 17.95
C MET A 1022 -20.78 -20.48 17.31
N ALA A 1023 -20.03 -21.14 16.42
CA ALA A 1023 -20.42 -22.42 15.83
C ALA A 1023 -20.47 -23.54 16.88
N ALA A 1024 -19.44 -23.68 17.72
CA ALA A 1024 -19.39 -24.71 18.76
C ALA A 1024 -20.51 -24.58 19.82
N VAL A 1025 -20.94 -23.35 20.14
CA VAL A 1025 -22.04 -23.06 21.08
C VAL A 1025 -23.43 -23.27 20.47
N SER A 1026 -23.60 -23.08 19.15
CA SER A 1026 -24.89 -23.24 18.47
C SER A 1026 -25.20 -24.67 18.00
N LEU A 1027 -24.16 -25.50 17.79
CA LEU A 1027 -24.30 -26.88 17.32
C LEU A 1027 -25.29 -27.76 18.12
N PRO A 1028 -25.30 -27.77 19.48
CA PRO A 1028 -26.26 -28.60 20.23
C PRO A 1028 -27.72 -28.20 19.96
N PHE A 1029 -28.00 -26.90 19.92
CA PHE A 1029 -29.36 -26.39 19.67
C PHE A 1029 -29.81 -26.63 18.23
N PHE A 1030 -28.88 -26.61 17.27
CA PHE A 1030 -29.15 -26.97 15.87
C PHE A 1030 -29.51 -28.46 15.74
N LEU A 1031 -28.77 -29.35 16.42
CA LEU A 1031 -29.08 -30.78 16.49
C LEU A 1031 -30.42 -31.06 17.16
N MET A 1032 -30.76 -30.33 18.24
CA MET A 1032 -32.08 -30.43 18.87
C MET A 1032 -33.22 -29.96 17.94
N ARG A 1033 -33.03 -28.87 17.19
CA ARG A 1033 -34.03 -28.41 16.20
C ARG A 1033 -34.18 -29.38 15.02
N TYR A 1034 -33.09 -30.03 14.60
CA TYR A 1034 -33.13 -31.09 13.59
C TYR A 1034 -33.89 -32.32 14.09
N HIS A 1035 -33.69 -32.74 15.35
CA HIS A 1035 -34.33 -33.93 15.91
C HIS A 1035 -35.82 -33.73 16.28
N PHE A 1036 -36.20 -32.58 16.83
CA PHE A 1036 -37.59 -32.31 17.25
C PHE A 1036 -38.46 -31.58 16.20
N GLY A 1037 -37.87 -31.20 15.06
CA GLY A 1037 -38.57 -30.56 13.94
C GLY A 1037 -39.17 -29.21 14.30
N GLU A 1038 -40.32 -28.86 13.69
CA GLU A 1038 -40.91 -27.53 13.87
C GLU A 1038 -41.51 -27.27 15.26
N LYS A 1039 -41.77 -28.33 16.05
CA LYS A 1039 -42.37 -28.24 17.38
C LYS A 1039 -41.43 -27.49 18.35
N TRP A 1040 -42.00 -26.63 19.18
CA TRP A 1040 -41.24 -25.92 20.23
C TRP A 1040 -40.88 -26.86 21.38
N LEU A 1041 -39.68 -26.70 21.95
CA LEU A 1041 -39.15 -27.56 23.02
C LEU A 1041 -40.02 -27.55 24.29
N TRP A 1042 -40.62 -26.41 24.63
CA TRP A 1042 -41.56 -26.28 25.76
C TRP A 1042 -42.93 -26.91 25.50
N ASN A 1043 -43.30 -27.18 24.24
CA ASN A 1043 -44.53 -27.90 23.88
C ASN A 1043 -44.36 -29.43 23.96
N ASN A 1044 -43.17 -29.93 24.34
CA ASN A 1044 -42.85 -31.36 24.38
C ASN A 1044 -41.82 -31.66 25.49
N LEU A 1045 -42.14 -31.24 26.72
CA LEU A 1045 -41.31 -31.36 27.94
C LEU A 1045 -41.23 -32.80 28.47
N THR A 1046 -40.60 -33.68 27.71
CA THR A 1046 -40.22 -35.03 28.16
C THR A 1046 -38.96 -34.98 29.01
N LEU A 1047 -38.75 -35.99 29.87
CA LEU A 1047 -37.50 -36.13 30.62
C LEU A 1047 -36.27 -36.18 29.70
N GLN A 1048 -36.42 -36.82 28.52
CA GLN A 1048 -35.38 -36.93 27.51
C GLN A 1048 -35.02 -35.57 26.86
N SER A 1049 -36.01 -34.72 26.54
CA SER A 1049 -35.73 -33.37 26.01
C SER A 1049 -35.11 -32.46 27.06
N LEU A 1050 -35.52 -32.56 28.33
CA LEU A 1050 -34.90 -31.86 29.46
C LEU A 1050 -33.43 -32.26 29.69
N LEU A 1051 -33.11 -33.56 29.60
CA LEU A 1051 -31.74 -34.05 29.69
C LEU A 1051 -30.86 -33.55 28.52
N LEU A 1052 -31.38 -33.49 27.28
CA LEU A 1052 -30.66 -32.89 26.16
C LEU A 1052 -30.41 -31.38 26.35
N VAL A 1053 -31.38 -30.62 26.85
CA VAL A 1053 -31.17 -29.19 27.19
C VAL A 1053 -30.09 -29.05 28.27
N GLY A 1054 -30.12 -29.89 29.31
CA GLY A 1054 -29.09 -29.91 30.35
C GLY A 1054 -27.69 -30.15 29.80
N ALA A 1055 -27.52 -31.18 28.96
CA ALA A 1055 -26.25 -31.50 28.32
C ALA A 1055 -25.76 -30.36 27.39
N ALA A 1056 -26.66 -29.73 26.63
CA ALA A 1056 -26.33 -28.56 25.81
C ALA A 1056 -25.87 -27.35 26.65
N CYS A 1057 -26.50 -27.10 27.80
CA CYS A 1057 -26.06 -26.05 28.73
C CYS A 1057 -24.69 -26.34 29.36
N VAL A 1058 -24.41 -27.59 29.76
CA VAL A 1058 -23.10 -27.99 30.29
C VAL A 1058 -22.00 -27.82 29.23
N TRP A 1059 -22.23 -28.28 28.00
CA TRP A 1059 -21.32 -28.10 26.86
C TRP A 1059 -20.94 -26.63 26.62
N VAL A 1060 -21.93 -25.73 26.63
CA VAL A 1060 -21.70 -24.29 26.47
C VAL A 1060 -20.94 -23.70 27.66
N ALA A 1061 -21.19 -24.16 28.89
CA ALA A 1061 -20.46 -23.74 30.08
C ALA A 1061 -18.99 -24.18 30.04
N SER A 1062 -18.68 -25.41 29.63
CA SER A 1062 -17.30 -25.91 29.48
C SER A 1062 -16.49 -25.09 28.46
N ILE A 1063 -17.11 -24.74 27.32
CA ILE A 1063 -16.48 -23.90 26.28
C ILE A 1063 -16.30 -22.44 26.74
N ALA A 1064 -17.16 -21.93 27.62
CA ALA A 1064 -16.98 -20.62 28.24
C ALA A 1064 -15.81 -20.63 29.25
N LEU A 1065 -15.77 -21.65 30.13
CA LEU A 1065 -14.77 -21.77 31.19
C LEU A 1065 -13.34 -21.97 30.63
N SER A 1066 -13.14 -22.85 29.63
CA SER A 1066 -11.79 -23.07 29.06
C SER A 1066 -11.18 -21.82 28.42
N ARG A 1067 -12.03 -20.88 27.97
CA ARG A 1067 -11.59 -19.57 27.45
C ARG A 1067 -11.31 -18.53 28.54
N MET A 1068 -11.92 -18.66 29.72
CA MET A 1068 -11.63 -17.81 30.87
C MET A 1068 -10.25 -18.11 31.48
N GLU A 1069 -9.78 -19.36 31.37
CA GLU A 1069 -8.54 -19.81 32.00
C GLU A 1069 -7.28 -19.61 31.13
N VAL A 1070 -7.35 -19.88 29.82
CA VAL A 1070 -6.14 -19.93 28.94
C VAL A 1070 -6.23 -19.06 27.67
N GLY A 1071 -7.31 -18.31 27.48
CA GLY A 1071 -7.41 -17.28 26.43
C GLY A 1071 -7.66 -17.75 24.99
N ASP A 1072 -7.61 -16.79 24.05
CA ASP A 1072 -8.24 -16.86 22.71
C ASP A 1072 -7.46 -17.65 21.61
N ALA A 1073 -6.70 -18.69 21.96
CA ALA A 1073 -6.03 -19.55 20.98
C ALA A 1073 -6.97 -20.63 20.37
N PRO A 1074 -6.90 -20.93 19.06
CA PRO A 1074 -7.76 -21.95 18.42
C PRO A 1074 -7.63 -23.36 19.03
N SER A 1075 -6.44 -23.72 19.50
CA SER A 1075 -6.15 -24.95 20.25
C SER A 1075 -7.06 -25.12 21.48
N ASN A 1076 -7.35 -24.02 22.18
CA ASN A 1076 -8.06 -24.03 23.45
C ASN A 1076 -9.57 -24.27 23.23
N VAL A 1077 -10.09 -23.80 22.08
CA VAL A 1077 -11.46 -24.09 21.63
C VAL A 1077 -11.60 -25.56 21.23
N VAL A 1078 -10.59 -26.14 20.57
CA VAL A 1078 -10.56 -27.59 20.26
C VAL A 1078 -10.45 -28.43 21.55
N GLY A 1079 -9.65 -28.02 22.53
CA GLY A 1079 -9.59 -28.66 23.85
C GLY A 1079 -10.95 -28.65 24.58
N GLY A 1080 -11.65 -27.50 24.57
CA GLY A 1080 -13.00 -27.39 25.14
C GLY A 1080 -14.04 -28.25 24.41
N LEU A 1081 -13.95 -28.36 23.08
CA LEU A 1081 -14.77 -29.26 22.26
C LEU A 1081 -14.54 -30.74 22.63
N VAL A 1082 -13.28 -31.16 22.79
CA VAL A 1082 -12.95 -32.55 23.18
C VAL A 1082 -13.40 -32.85 24.61
N ALA A 1083 -13.18 -31.94 25.56
CA ALA A 1083 -13.64 -32.10 26.94
C ALA A 1083 -15.18 -32.18 27.03
N GLY A 1084 -15.89 -31.31 26.31
CA GLY A 1084 -17.36 -31.35 26.20
C GLY A 1084 -17.87 -32.64 25.55
N ALA A 1085 -17.18 -33.14 24.51
CA ALA A 1085 -17.53 -34.40 23.86
C ALA A 1085 -17.34 -35.61 24.78
N VAL A 1086 -16.23 -35.68 25.51
CA VAL A 1086 -15.98 -36.73 26.51
C VAL A 1086 -17.03 -36.67 27.63
N ALA A 1087 -17.35 -35.48 28.14
CA ALA A 1087 -18.39 -35.31 29.16
C ALA A 1087 -19.76 -35.80 28.69
N ILE A 1088 -20.18 -35.43 27.47
CA ILE A 1088 -21.43 -35.93 26.88
C ILE A 1088 -21.37 -37.46 26.69
N HIS A 1089 -20.25 -38.02 26.22
CA HIS A 1089 -20.14 -39.47 26.00
C HIS A 1089 -20.25 -40.26 27.33
N VAL A 1090 -19.61 -39.78 28.40
CA VAL A 1090 -19.72 -40.37 29.74
C VAL A 1090 -21.14 -40.22 30.30
N MET A 1091 -21.79 -39.05 30.15
CA MET A 1091 -23.18 -38.87 30.58
C MET A 1091 -24.15 -39.78 29.81
N LEU A 1092 -23.97 -39.96 28.50
CA LEU A 1092 -24.82 -40.84 27.67
C LEU A 1092 -24.65 -42.32 28.07
N LEU A 1093 -23.43 -42.77 28.38
CA LEU A 1093 -23.19 -44.13 28.89
C LEU A 1093 -23.90 -44.40 30.22
N TRP A 1094 -24.02 -43.40 31.10
CA TRP A 1094 -24.71 -43.51 32.39
C TRP A 1094 -26.22 -43.20 32.31
N THR A 1095 -26.70 -42.63 31.20
CA THR A 1095 -28.09 -42.20 31.03
C THR A 1095 -29.11 -43.34 31.24
N PRO A 1096 -28.92 -44.58 30.75
CA PRO A 1096 -29.86 -45.68 31.04
C PRO A 1096 -29.95 -46.01 32.53
N SER A 1097 -28.82 -46.08 33.22
CA SER A 1097 -28.77 -46.37 34.67
C SER A 1097 -29.40 -45.24 35.49
N VAL A 1098 -29.20 -43.98 35.08
CA VAL A 1098 -29.83 -42.81 35.70
C VAL A 1098 -31.34 -42.76 35.41
N LEU A 1099 -31.80 -43.16 34.22
CA LEU A 1099 -33.25 -43.30 33.95
C LEU A 1099 -33.87 -44.42 34.78
N ALA A 1100 -33.24 -45.60 34.86
CA ALA A 1100 -33.73 -46.70 35.70
C ALA A 1100 -33.82 -46.31 37.17
N TRP A 1101 -32.83 -45.56 37.68
CA TRP A 1101 -32.84 -45.02 39.04
C TRP A 1101 -33.92 -43.94 39.25
N LEU A 1102 -34.17 -43.07 38.27
CA LEU A 1102 -35.24 -42.06 38.29
C LEU A 1102 -36.65 -42.64 38.04
N GLN A 1103 -36.76 -43.85 37.50
CA GLN A 1103 -38.00 -44.60 37.32
C GLN A 1103 -38.34 -45.49 38.54
N GLY A 1104 -37.41 -45.62 39.50
CA GLY A 1104 -37.70 -46.15 40.83
C GLY A 1104 -38.68 -45.24 41.56
N ALA A 1105 -39.90 -45.72 41.79
CA ALA A 1105 -41.05 -44.89 42.12
C ALA A 1105 -41.16 -44.52 43.62
N GLU A 1106 -40.19 -43.78 44.15
CA GLU A 1106 -40.36 -43.00 45.39
C GLU A 1106 -39.96 -41.52 45.21
N THR A 1107 -40.86 -40.62 45.61
CA THR A 1107 -40.76 -39.18 45.34
C THR A 1107 -40.04 -38.42 46.45
N ALA A 1108 -38.92 -37.73 46.17
CA ALA A 1108 -38.60 -36.36 46.66
C ALA A 1108 -37.14 -35.86 46.40
N SER A 1109 -36.60 -35.87 45.16
CA SER A 1109 -35.26 -35.27 44.91
C SER A 1109 -35.02 -34.59 43.55
N MET A 1110 -36.03 -33.95 42.96
CA MET A 1110 -35.96 -33.26 41.64
C MET A 1110 -35.11 -31.96 41.59
N PHE A 1111 -33.94 -31.92 42.24
CA PHE A 1111 -32.96 -30.82 42.08
C PHE A 1111 -31.48 -31.24 42.14
N CYS A 1112 -31.16 -32.51 42.41
CA CYS A 1112 -29.81 -32.90 42.81
C CYS A 1112 -28.71 -32.80 41.71
N PRO A 1113 -28.89 -33.29 40.46
CA PRO A 1113 -27.77 -33.48 39.52
C PRO A 1113 -27.04 -32.19 39.12
N ASN A 1114 -27.79 -31.18 38.66
CA ASN A 1114 -27.19 -29.95 38.13
C ASN A 1114 -26.51 -29.11 39.24
N ILE A 1115 -27.04 -29.16 40.46
CA ILE A 1115 -26.47 -28.42 41.60
C ILE A 1115 -25.22 -29.14 42.11
N LEU A 1116 -25.22 -30.47 42.25
CA LEU A 1116 -24.02 -31.23 42.60
C LEU A 1116 -22.91 -31.07 41.55
N LEU A 1117 -23.24 -31.07 40.25
CA LEU A 1117 -22.28 -30.85 39.17
C LEU A 1117 -21.71 -29.43 39.17
N ALA A 1118 -22.53 -28.41 39.42
CA ALA A 1118 -22.07 -27.02 39.56
C ALA A 1118 -21.20 -26.83 40.82
N VAL A 1119 -21.58 -27.43 41.95
CA VAL A 1119 -20.79 -27.39 43.20
C VAL A 1119 -19.48 -28.13 43.03
N ALA A 1120 -19.44 -29.29 42.36
CA ALA A 1120 -18.19 -29.96 42.02
C ALA A 1120 -17.31 -29.08 41.11
N THR A 1121 -17.89 -28.44 40.10
CA THR A 1121 -17.16 -27.52 39.20
C THR A 1121 -16.56 -26.32 39.97
N LEU A 1122 -17.27 -25.78 40.96
CA LEU A 1122 -16.77 -24.72 41.84
C LEU A 1122 -15.75 -25.19 42.88
N LEU A 1123 -15.83 -26.44 43.34
CA LEU A 1123 -14.87 -27.04 44.28
C LEU A 1123 -13.54 -27.46 43.63
N PHE A 1124 -13.50 -27.66 42.31
CA PHE A 1124 -12.31 -28.14 41.59
C PHE A 1124 -11.64 -27.09 40.67
N CYS A 1125 -12.20 -25.88 40.50
CA CYS A 1125 -11.57 -24.80 39.74
C CYS A 1125 -10.88 -23.74 40.64
N PRO A 1126 -9.54 -23.60 40.62
CA PRO A 1126 -8.83 -22.62 41.45
C PRO A 1126 -8.87 -21.20 40.85
N LEU A 1127 -9.75 -20.34 41.38
CA LEU A 1127 -9.81 -18.92 41.00
C LEU A 1127 -9.02 -18.01 41.96
N PRO A 1128 -8.20 -17.06 41.46
CA PRO A 1128 -7.51 -16.08 42.30
C PRO A 1128 -8.47 -15.19 43.10
N TYR A 1129 -8.13 -14.97 44.38
CA TYR A 1129 -8.96 -14.30 45.39
C TYR A 1129 -9.53 -12.93 44.94
N GLU A 1130 -8.72 -12.08 44.30
CA GLU A 1130 -9.15 -10.74 43.86
C GLU A 1130 -10.23 -10.74 42.77
N CYS A 1131 -10.28 -11.79 41.94
CA CYS A 1131 -11.29 -11.91 40.88
C CYS A 1131 -12.67 -12.28 41.47
N TYR A 1132 -12.67 -13.03 42.59
CA TYR A 1132 -13.88 -13.61 43.19
C TYR A 1132 -14.87 -12.53 43.65
N GLN A 1133 -14.42 -11.53 44.42
CA GLN A 1133 -15.31 -10.45 44.91
C GLN A 1133 -15.90 -9.59 43.79
N ARG A 1134 -15.21 -9.44 42.66
CA ARG A 1134 -15.69 -8.65 41.51
C ARG A 1134 -16.79 -9.40 40.75
N ALA A 1135 -16.65 -10.71 40.58
CA ALA A 1135 -17.68 -11.57 40.00
C ALA A 1135 -18.97 -11.58 40.85
N LEU A 1136 -18.84 -11.71 42.18
CA LEU A 1136 -20.00 -11.74 43.10
C LEU A 1136 -20.87 -10.48 43.00
N LYS A 1137 -20.27 -9.29 42.94
CA LYS A 1137 -21.00 -8.01 42.76
C LYS A 1137 -21.73 -7.93 41.41
N PHE A 1138 -21.18 -8.54 40.35
CA PHE A 1138 -21.81 -8.58 39.03
C PHE A 1138 -22.98 -9.57 38.96
N TYR A 1139 -22.84 -10.78 39.51
CA TYR A 1139 -23.95 -11.75 39.55
C TYR A 1139 -25.15 -11.22 40.36
N GLY A 1140 -24.88 -10.54 41.48
CA GLY A 1140 -25.91 -9.83 42.26
C GLY A 1140 -26.53 -8.61 41.58
N TYR A 1141 -26.02 -8.16 40.42
CA TYR A 1141 -26.63 -7.12 39.59
C TYR A 1141 -27.44 -7.73 38.43
N ALA A 1142 -26.87 -8.73 37.75
CA ALA A 1142 -27.52 -9.43 36.64
C ALA A 1142 -28.82 -10.13 37.06
N SER A 1143 -28.81 -10.84 38.21
CA SER A 1143 -30.00 -11.55 38.72
C SER A 1143 -31.20 -10.62 38.93
N ARG A 1144 -31.00 -9.45 39.53
CA ARG A 1144 -32.05 -8.45 39.79
C ARG A 1144 -32.68 -7.90 38.52
N HIS A 1145 -31.94 -7.81 37.41
CA HIS A 1145 -32.50 -7.38 36.11
C HIS A 1145 -33.19 -8.52 35.36
N SER A 1146 -32.61 -9.73 35.34
CA SER A 1146 -33.24 -10.91 34.71
C SER A 1146 -34.60 -11.22 35.34
N VAL A 1147 -34.70 -11.14 36.67
CA VAL A 1147 -35.96 -11.30 37.42
C VAL A 1147 -37.02 -10.29 36.99
N ARG A 1148 -36.66 -9.01 36.84
CA ARG A 1148 -37.58 -7.94 36.40
C ARG A 1148 -38.09 -8.18 34.97
N MET A 1149 -37.20 -8.60 34.06
CA MET A 1149 -37.56 -8.95 32.68
C MET A 1149 -38.52 -10.15 32.62
N ILE A 1150 -38.29 -11.20 33.41
CA ILE A 1150 -39.16 -12.38 33.43
C ILE A 1150 -40.54 -12.06 33.99
N GLY A 1151 -40.63 -11.28 35.08
CA GLY A 1151 -41.92 -10.81 35.62
C GLY A 1151 -42.73 -9.99 34.60
N PHE A 1152 -42.06 -9.11 33.84
CA PHE A 1152 -42.70 -8.35 32.76
C PHE A 1152 -43.24 -9.24 31.63
N MET A 1153 -42.48 -10.26 31.20
CA MET A 1153 -42.92 -11.19 30.17
C MET A 1153 -44.10 -12.08 30.61
N ILE A 1154 -44.13 -12.53 31.87
CA ILE A 1154 -45.25 -13.32 32.41
C ILE A 1154 -46.53 -12.46 32.52
N GLY A 1155 -46.41 -11.21 33.00
CA GLY A 1155 -47.53 -10.27 33.04
C GLY A 1155 -48.08 -9.88 31.65
N ALA A 1156 -47.26 -9.96 30.61
CA ALA A 1156 -47.69 -9.80 29.22
C ALA A 1156 -48.41 -11.05 28.66
N ALA A 1157 -47.99 -12.25 29.08
CA ALA A 1157 -48.52 -13.52 28.56
C ALA A 1157 -49.89 -13.93 29.16
N LEU A 1158 -50.17 -13.57 30.42
CA LEU A 1158 -51.37 -14.03 31.14
C LEU A 1158 -52.70 -13.37 30.74
N PHE A 1159 -52.70 -12.44 29.77
CA PHE A 1159 -53.90 -11.76 29.30
C PHE A 1159 -53.85 -11.58 27.77
N PRO A 1160 -54.53 -12.45 27.00
CA PRO A 1160 -54.53 -12.38 25.55
C PRO A 1160 -55.18 -11.08 25.06
N SER A 1161 -54.64 -10.51 23.98
CA SER A 1161 -55.34 -9.49 23.19
C SER A 1161 -56.38 -10.19 22.30
N SER A 1162 -57.66 -10.07 22.65
CA SER A 1162 -58.75 -10.41 21.73
C SER A 1162 -58.66 -9.56 20.45
N THR A 1163 -59.03 -10.14 19.32
CA THR A 1163 -58.84 -9.56 18.00
C THR A 1163 -59.86 -8.47 17.67
N GLU A 1164 -59.62 -7.24 18.14
CA GLU A 1164 -59.97 -6.00 17.41
C GLU A 1164 -59.35 -4.74 18.05
N PHE A 1165 -59.50 -3.58 17.40
CA PHE A 1165 -58.49 -2.50 17.44
C PHE A 1165 -58.77 -1.38 18.47
N VAL A 1166 -58.41 -1.59 19.74
CA VAL A 1166 -58.25 -0.49 20.72
C VAL A 1166 -56.99 -0.72 21.59
N LEU A 1167 -56.21 0.34 21.84
CA LEU A 1167 -55.08 0.28 22.77
C LEU A 1167 -55.58 0.08 24.22
N PRO A 1168 -54.96 -0.80 25.03
CA PRO A 1168 -55.39 -1.05 26.40
C PRO A 1168 -55.27 0.22 27.26
N THR A 1169 -56.35 0.58 27.96
CA THR A 1169 -56.36 1.75 28.85
C THR A 1169 -55.38 1.55 30.02
N PRO A 1170 -54.78 2.63 30.57
CA PRO A 1170 -53.73 2.53 31.60
C PRO A 1170 -54.08 1.67 32.82
N ALA A 1171 -55.36 1.62 33.21
CA ALA A 1171 -55.85 0.78 34.29
C ALA A 1171 -55.62 -0.73 34.06
N THR A 1172 -55.86 -1.21 32.83
CA THR A 1172 -55.67 -2.63 32.49
C THR A 1172 -54.19 -3.03 32.42
N ALA A 1173 -53.30 -2.11 32.06
CA ALA A 1173 -51.86 -2.32 32.17
C ALA A 1173 -51.40 -2.36 33.64
N LEU A 1174 -51.96 -1.49 34.49
CA LEU A 1174 -51.61 -1.41 35.91
C LEU A 1174 -51.99 -2.69 36.68
N GLN A 1175 -53.18 -3.25 36.43
CA GLN A 1175 -53.61 -4.52 37.05
C GLN A 1175 -52.68 -5.69 36.71
N ARG A 1176 -52.24 -5.81 35.45
CA ARG A 1176 -51.28 -6.86 35.01
C ARG A 1176 -49.95 -6.78 35.78
N VAL A 1177 -49.45 -5.56 36.00
CA VAL A 1177 -48.18 -5.31 36.72
C VAL A 1177 -48.30 -5.67 38.20
N ILE A 1178 -49.43 -5.35 38.85
CA ILE A 1178 -49.64 -5.64 40.28
C ILE A 1178 -49.69 -7.15 40.53
N ILE A 1179 -50.53 -7.89 39.82
CA ILE A 1179 -50.73 -9.34 40.05
C ILE A 1179 -49.43 -10.12 39.73
N GLY A 1180 -48.76 -9.78 38.62
CA GLY A 1180 -47.47 -10.38 38.26
C GLY A 1180 -46.36 -10.13 39.28
N SER A 1181 -46.41 -9.00 40.00
CA SER A 1181 -45.44 -8.67 41.05
C SER A 1181 -45.66 -9.50 42.33
N ILE A 1182 -46.91 -9.80 42.69
CA ILE A 1182 -47.25 -10.55 43.91
C ILE A 1182 -46.81 -12.03 43.78
N LEU A 1183 -47.11 -12.68 42.65
CA LEU A 1183 -46.67 -14.07 42.39
C LEU A 1183 -45.14 -14.23 42.40
N LEU A 1184 -44.42 -13.21 41.91
CA LEU A 1184 -42.96 -13.19 41.86
C LEU A 1184 -42.32 -13.25 43.26
N VAL A 1185 -42.91 -12.58 44.25
CA VAL A 1185 -42.42 -12.56 45.64
C VAL A 1185 -42.60 -13.92 46.31
N LEU A 1186 -43.78 -14.53 46.19
CA LEU A 1186 -44.09 -15.81 46.82
C LEU A 1186 -43.15 -16.94 46.33
N LEU A 1187 -42.89 -16.99 45.02
CA LEU A 1187 -41.95 -17.95 44.43
C LEU A 1187 -40.51 -17.75 44.91
N GLN A 1188 -40.08 -16.51 45.13
CA GLN A 1188 -38.72 -16.22 45.61
C GLN A 1188 -38.52 -16.61 47.09
N MET A 1189 -39.52 -16.39 47.94
CA MET A 1189 -39.44 -16.80 49.35
C MET A 1189 -39.38 -18.33 49.49
N ALA A 1190 -40.20 -19.07 48.74
CA ALA A 1190 -40.17 -20.54 48.74
C ALA A 1190 -38.80 -21.09 48.26
N ALA A 1191 -38.26 -20.55 47.17
CA ALA A 1191 -36.97 -20.97 46.63
C ALA A 1191 -35.81 -20.73 47.61
N ALA A 1192 -35.78 -19.58 48.30
CA ALA A 1192 -34.72 -19.25 49.25
C ALA A 1192 -34.68 -20.22 50.46
N VAL A 1193 -35.84 -20.63 50.97
CA VAL A 1193 -35.94 -21.57 52.10
C VAL A 1193 -35.48 -22.98 51.71
N MET A 1194 -35.88 -23.48 50.54
CA MET A 1194 -35.41 -24.78 50.03
C MET A 1194 -33.89 -24.78 49.80
N LEU A 1195 -33.36 -23.74 49.14
CA LEU A 1195 -31.94 -23.71 48.76
C LEU A 1195 -31.01 -23.68 49.98
N ARG A 1196 -31.38 -22.95 51.04
CA ARG A 1196 -30.62 -22.92 52.31
C ARG A 1196 -30.56 -24.30 52.98
N LYS A 1197 -31.68 -25.03 53.02
CA LYS A 1197 -31.71 -26.42 53.54
C LYS A 1197 -30.84 -27.36 52.71
N MET A 1198 -30.97 -27.34 51.38
CA MET A 1198 -30.16 -28.22 50.51
C MET A 1198 -28.66 -27.95 50.61
N LEU A 1199 -28.24 -26.69 50.69
CA LEU A 1199 -26.84 -26.30 50.89
C LEU A 1199 -26.29 -26.85 52.21
N ALA A 1200 -26.99 -26.62 53.33
CA ALA A 1200 -26.56 -27.10 54.65
C ALA A 1200 -26.41 -28.63 54.66
N THR A 1201 -27.42 -29.38 54.23
CA THR A 1201 -27.37 -30.86 54.21
C THR A 1201 -26.24 -31.39 53.32
N SER A 1202 -26.04 -30.80 52.13
CA SER A 1202 -24.98 -31.22 51.20
C SER A 1202 -23.58 -30.97 51.77
N LEU A 1203 -23.36 -29.83 52.44
CA LEU A 1203 -22.08 -29.48 53.04
C LEU A 1203 -21.77 -30.33 54.28
N THR A 1204 -22.77 -30.67 55.11
CA THR A 1204 -22.60 -31.65 56.19
C THR A 1204 -22.18 -33.03 55.65
N LEU A 1205 -22.76 -33.48 54.54
CA LEU A 1205 -22.42 -34.75 53.90
C LEU A 1205 -20.99 -34.76 53.31
N ILE A 1206 -20.58 -33.68 52.65
CA ILE A 1206 -19.22 -33.53 52.10
C ILE A 1206 -18.18 -33.46 53.23
N CYS A 1207 -18.41 -32.62 54.26
CA CYS A 1207 -17.50 -32.46 55.40
C CYS A 1207 -17.33 -33.73 56.24
N SER A 1208 -18.33 -34.61 56.27
CA SER A 1208 -18.27 -35.89 57.00
C SER A 1208 -17.57 -37.01 56.22
N ARG A 1209 -17.65 -37.02 54.88
CA ARG A 1209 -17.01 -38.06 54.04
C ARG A 1209 -15.65 -37.69 53.47
N LEU A 1210 -15.30 -36.40 53.36
CA LEU A 1210 -14.01 -35.94 52.82
C LEU A 1210 -13.32 -34.95 53.79
N PRO A 1211 -12.66 -35.44 54.86
CA PRO A 1211 -12.18 -34.57 55.94
C PRO A 1211 -11.18 -33.48 55.51
N PHE A 1212 -10.39 -33.72 54.46
CA PHE A 1212 -9.44 -32.71 53.94
C PHE A 1212 -10.14 -31.52 53.25
N MET A 1213 -11.33 -31.73 52.68
CA MET A 1213 -12.15 -30.67 52.08
C MET A 1213 -12.82 -29.78 53.13
N ARG A 1214 -12.95 -30.26 54.38
CA ARG A 1214 -13.74 -29.63 55.46
C ARG A 1214 -13.45 -28.13 55.66
N LYS A 1215 -12.20 -27.71 55.54
CA LYS A 1215 -11.79 -26.31 55.75
C LYS A 1215 -12.27 -25.38 54.62
N GLY A 1216 -12.17 -25.82 53.36
CA GLY A 1216 -12.70 -25.08 52.20
C GLY A 1216 -14.22 -25.13 52.11
N ALA A 1217 -14.82 -26.27 52.45
CA ALA A 1217 -16.25 -26.49 52.48
C ALA A 1217 -16.96 -25.58 53.52
N LEU A 1218 -16.49 -25.54 54.77
CA LEU A 1218 -17.03 -24.64 55.79
C LEU A 1218 -16.88 -23.17 55.37
N HIS A 1219 -15.70 -22.76 54.89
CA HIS A 1219 -15.48 -21.38 54.45
C HIS A 1219 -16.36 -20.99 53.25
N THR A 1220 -16.79 -21.96 52.43
CA THR A 1220 -17.76 -21.75 51.35
C THR A 1220 -19.19 -21.59 51.88
N TYR A 1221 -19.55 -22.31 52.96
CA TYR A 1221 -20.83 -22.13 53.65
C TYR A 1221 -20.94 -20.73 54.26
N ASP A 1222 -19.93 -20.30 55.01
CA ASP A 1222 -19.87 -19.01 55.70
C ASP A 1222 -20.00 -17.81 54.74
N VAL A 1223 -19.60 -17.98 53.47
CA VAL A 1223 -19.71 -16.96 52.41
C VAL A 1223 -21.05 -17.03 51.66
N LEU A 1224 -21.63 -18.22 51.46
CA LEU A 1224 -22.88 -18.39 50.72
C LEU A 1224 -24.14 -18.16 51.56
N GLU A 1225 -24.14 -18.52 52.85
CA GLU A 1225 -25.31 -18.30 53.72
C GLU A 1225 -25.72 -16.82 53.81
N PRO A 1226 -24.80 -15.86 54.03
CA PRO A 1226 -25.12 -14.43 53.97
C PRO A 1226 -25.64 -13.98 52.60
N MET A 1227 -25.23 -14.61 51.49
CA MET A 1227 -25.75 -14.27 50.15
C MET A 1227 -27.20 -14.72 49.97
N VAL A 1228 -27.58 -15.91 50.48
CA VAL A 1228 -28.98 -16.37 50.46
C VAL A 1228 -29.85 -15.48 51.34
N GLN A 1229 -29.36 -15.08 52.51
CA GLN A 1229 -30.06 -14.14 53.41
C GLN A 1229 -30.19 -12.73 52.78
N ALA A 1230 -29.12 -12.19 52.19
CA ALA A 1230 -29.12 -10.87 51.55
C ALA A 1230 -29.99 -10.84 50.28
N GLY A 1231 -30.08 -11.95 49.55
CA GLY A 1231 -31.02 -12.12 48.43
C GLY A 1231 -32.48 -11.96 48.86
N ALA A 1232 -32.84 -12.50 50.03
CA ALA A 1232 -34.18 -12.33 50.60
C ALA A 1232 -34.41 -10.91 51.16
N HIS A 1233 -33.45 -10.34 51.89
CA HIS A 1233 -33.58 -8.99 52.48
C HIS A 1233 -33.58 -7.88 51.42
N GLY A 1234 -32.91 -8.09 50.27
CA GLY A 1234 -32.82 -7.12 49.18
C GLY A 1234 -34.14 -6.76 48.48
N PHE A 1235 -35.24 -7.48 48.77
CA PHE A 1235 -36.58 -7.15 48.28
C PHE A 1235 -37.45 -6.45 49.34
N LEU A 1236 -37.24 -6.75 50.62
CA LEU A 1236 -38.05 -6.26 51.74
C LEU A 1236 -38.03 -4.72 51.86
N VAL A 1237 -36.86 -4.09 51.67
CA VAL A 1237 -36.74 -2.61 51.65
C VAL A 1237 -37.20 -2.01 50.31
N GLY A 1238 -37.11 -2.78 49.21
CA GLY A 1238 -37.37 -2.27 47.86
C GLY A 1238 -38.84 -2.28 47.42
N ALA A 1239 -39.69 -3.11 48.05
CA ALA A 1239 -41.08 -3.29 47.65
C ALA A 1239 -42.12 -2.94 48.73
N VAL A 1240 -41.78 -3.02 50.02
CA VAL A 1240 -42.72 -2.64 51.09
C VAL A 1240 -43.04 -1.15 51.04
N VAL A 1241 -42.04 -0.29 50.79
CA VAL A 1241 -42.25 1.18 50.77
C VAL A 1241 -43.23 1.61 49.66
N PRO A 1242 -43.09 1.20 48.37
CA PRO A 1242 -44.06 1.60 47.33
C PRO A 1242 -45.42 0.88 47.41
N ALA A 1243 -45.49 -0.30 48.04
CA ALA A 1243 -46.73 -1.06 48.18
C ALA A 1243 -47.58 -0.56 49.36
N ALA A 1244 -46.99 -0.33 50.53
CA ALA A 1244 -47.69 0.23 51.68
C ALA A 1244 -48.25 1.63 51.35
N LEU A 1245 -47.45 2.48 50.69
CA LEU A 1245 -47.87 3.81 50.23
C LEU A 1245 -48.88 3.80 49.05
N ARG A 1246 -49.40 2.63 48.65
CA ARG A 1246 -50.56 2.49 47.75
C ARG A 1246 -51.68 1.61 48.31
N MET A 1247 -51.49 1.03 49.49
CA MET A 1247 -52.51 0.30 50.26
C MET A 1247 -53.02 1.10 51.48
N LEU A 1248 -52.46 2.27 51.73
CA LEU A 1248 -52.87 3.27 52.74
C LEU A 1248 -53.02 4.67 52.11
N ALA A 1249 -53.52 4.73 50.86
CA ALA A 1249 -53.88 5.96 50.15
C ALA A 1249 -54.78 5.74 48.90
N ALA A 1250 -55.84 4.92 48.85
CA ALA A 1250 -56.53 4.11 49.86
C ALA A 1250 -56.56 4.72 51.28
#